data_AF-A0A935IVH1-F1
#
_entry.id   AF-A0A935IVH1-F1
#
_cell.length_a   1.000
_cell.length_b   1.000
_cell.length_c   1.000
_cell.angle_alpha   90.00
_cell.angle_beta   90.00
_cell.angle_gamma   90.00
#
_symmetry.space_group_name_H-M   'P 1'
#
loop_
_entity.id
_entity.type
_entity.pdbx_description
1 polymer ?
#
loop_
_entity_poly.entity_id
_entity_poly.type
_entity_poly.pdbx_seq_one_letter_code
_entity_poly.pdbx_strand_id
1 'polypeptide(L)'
;MKKIFTLILLSLFIMGSAQNVSPEYVDGQIFLKFRTGTIKNIGLDDPNNLPIEKIGILKELVAKYGITKAYKPFYQADDDIRLTHILQLEFTNATKINDLIADLSSNRIIEYAEKVMLLKTHVTPNDFTIASNTSSVYLNWIGAPNAWNVYNSTSNGTTNITVAIVDNAIQRTHVDLAANIWTNPGEIPANSIDDDQNGYVDDVNGWDPADGDNNTNPTNYAMDHGTHTSGCAAATNNNGIGASSIGWNLKIIPVKCAKNGDSPSSVGYGYQGIIYAAKCKARVISCSWGGTGAPSTSAQSIIDYAWSKGCIIIVSAGNDNNNVLHYPAAYNNVYAVAATGNNNDVKAGFSCYGTWVDISSPGVNIFSTLPNATNNNYGQMSGTSMACPITAGLAGLMLAKYPWMTQTNVLNCISSTAVNITAANNASLTGLLGAGRINAYAAMQCAASYTGTLPVANFYTLTRNTCPNTPIKFIDSSGYNPQTWAWSFPGGTPATSTSSNPTITYASPGSYNVTMTVSNANGSNVKVRNSYITIAGPIALPLVEGFQSSPPFVPTNWTTYNVYNDSLMWKLQTGIGGFTVNAAAKCAMFNDYEEDATGDRDEMRTPRYNFSNVANAKLRFDVAYKQYDVTANITPQNPYSDTLEVRLSTNCGATSTQIYIKGGQTLSTSPGTIQASRFTPAAGEWRTDSMSITSLAAFQPNVMMHFVNRAHYGQAMYVDNINIFYLHQQCPFQIRR
;
A
#
# COMPACT_ATOMS: atom_id res chain seq x y z
N MET A 1 39.32 46.89 37.00
CA MET A 1 39.66 46.92 35.55
C MET A 1 39.17 45.59 34.97
N LYS A 2 37.95 45.51 34.43
CA LYS A 2 37.61 45.63 32.98
C LYS A 2 38.63 44.83 32.14
N LYS A 3 38.26 43.79 31.41
CA LYS A 3 37.31 43.85 30.29
C LYS A 3 36.51 42.56 30.11
N ILE A 4 35.20 42.76 30.05
CA ILE A 4 34.14 41.91 29.51
C ILE A 4 34.41 41.72 28.01
N PHE A 5 34.51 40.48 27.53
CA PHE A 5 34.36 40.19 26.11
C PHE A 5 32.87 39.98 25.84
N THR A 6 32.25 41.07 25.40
CA THR A 6 30.88 41.09 24.92
C THR A 6 30.78 40.19 23.69
N LEU A 7 29.92 39.17 23.77
CA LEU A 7 29.39 38.45 22.62
C LEU A 7 28.61 39.48 21.78
N ILE A 8 29.20 40.00 20.71
CA ILE A 8 28.45 40.75 19.70
C ILE A 8 27.79 39.69 18.82
N LEU A 9 26.56 39.31 19.17
CA LEU A 9 25.61 38.80 18.19
C LEU A 9 25.41 39.93 17.19
N LEU A 10 26.16 39.91 16.08
CA LEU A 10 25.81 40.70 14.91
C LEU A 10 24.68 39.92 14.22
N SER A 11 23.46 40.07 14.73
CA SER A 11 22.25 39.76 14.00
C SER A 11 22.19 40.71 12.82
N LEU A 12 22.83 40.33 11.71
CA LEU A 12 22.47 40.85 10.41
C LEU A 12 21.04 40.38 10.14
N PHE A 13 20.08 41.22 10.49
CA PHE A 13 18.74 41.19 9.92
C PHE A 13 18.88 41.53 8.43
N ILE A 14 19.32 40.55 7.64
CA ILE A 14 19.02 40.54 6.21
C ILE A 14 17.56 40.14 6.17
N MET A 15 16.67 41.10 5.89
CA MET A 15 15.34 40.80 5.38
C MET A 15 15.53 40.09 4.03
N GLY A 16 15.87 38.81 4.06
CA GLY A 16 15.81 37.96 2.89
C GLY A 16 14.35 37.82 2.53
N SER A 17 13.95 38.34 1.37
CA SER A 17 12.68 37.98 0.78
C SER A 17 12.61 36.46 0.72
N ALA A 18 11.59 35.85 1.31
CA ALA A 18 11.39 34.41 1.22
C ALA A 18 11.26 34.01 -0.27
N GLN A 19 12.09 33.05 -0.69
CA GLN A 19 12.02 32.39 -2.00
C GLN A 19 10.64 31.72 -2.15
N ASN A 20 9.77 32.29 -2.98
CA ASN A 20 8.35 31.93 -3.04
C ASN A 20 7.84 31.69 -4.47
N VAL A 21 8.63 32.01 -5.50
CA VAL A 21 8.20 31.91 -6.91
C VAL A 21 8.92 30.77 -7.64
N SER A 22 10.23 30.56 -7.44
CA SER A 22 10.97 29.52 -8.16
C SER A 22 12.03 28.79 -7.32
N PRO A 23 11.90 27.46 -7.10
CA PRO A 23 12.85 26.71 -6.27
C PRO A 23 14.27 26.55 -6.86
N GLU A 24 14.47 26.84 -8.16
CA GLU A 24 15.74 26.65 -8.87
C GLU A 24 16.45 27.94 -9.30
N TYR A 25 15.80 29.11 -9.14
CA TYR A 25 16.31 30.40 -9.62
C TYR A 25 16.14 31.45 -8.54
N VAL A 26 17.02 32.45 -8.47
CA VAL A 26 16.92 33.54 -7.50
C VAL A 26 15.72 34.41 -7.85
N ASP A 27 14.71 34.44 -6.97
CA ASP A 27 13.52 35.25 -7.14
C ASP A 27 13.88 36.74 -7.35
N GLY A 28 13.28 37.33 -8.38
CA GLY A 28 13.49 38.75 -8.69
C GLY A 28 14.86 39.08 -9.27
N GLN A 29 15.62 38.11 -9.80
CA GLN A 29 16.93 38.37 -10.43
C GLN A 29 17.11 37.74 -11.81
N ILE A 30 17.70 38.49 -12.74
CA ILE A 30 18.12 38.00 -14.07
C ILE A 30 19.51 38.52 -14.44
N PHE A 31 20.23 37.75 -15.26
CA PHE A 31 21.37 38.24 -16.03
C PHE A 31 20.88 38.81 -17.36
N LEU A 32 21.50 39.91 -17.78
CA LEU A 32 21.24 40.59 -19.04
C LEU A 32 22.57 40.92 -19.72
N LYS A 33 22.80 40.42 -20.93
CA LYS A 33 24.01 40.74 -21.69
C LYS A 33 23.68 41.60 -22.91
N PHE A 34 24.44 42.68 -23.08
CA PHE A 34 24.40 43.51 -24.28
C PHE A 34 25.38 43.01 -25.33
N ARG A 35 25.01 43.15 -26.61
CA ARG A 35 25.93 42.86 -27.72
C ARG A 35 27.11 43.85 -27.68
N THR A 36 28.29 43.36 -28.03
CA THR A 36 29.50 44.20 -28.06
C THR A 36 29.30 45.45 -28.94
N GLY A 37 29.65 46.62 -28.42
CA GLY A 37 29.61 47.90 -29.15
C GLY A 37 28.23 48.59 -29.21
N THR A 38 27.17 48.00 -28.65
CA THR A 38 25.84 48.64 -28.64
C THR A 38 25.64 49.63 -27.49
N ILE A 39 26.56 49.65 -26.52
CA ILE A 39 26.53 50.56 -25.38
C ILE A 39 27.89 51.23 -25.24
N LYS A 40 27.92 52.56 -25.37
CA LYS A 40 29.16 53.33 -25.35
C LYS A 40 29.64 53.77 -23.97
N ASN A 41 28.77 53.84 -22.96
CA ASN A 41 29.11 54.26 -21.60
C ASN A 41 27.99 53.89 -20.60
N ILE A 42 27.96 52.66 -20.10
CA ILE A 42 27.25 52.37 -18.84
C ILE A 42 28.27 52.52 -17.72
N GLY A 43 28.05 53.54 -16.89
CA GLY A 43 28.95 54.11 -15.88
C GLY A 43 29.98 53.14 -15.30
N LEU A 44 31.25 53.55 -15.37
CA LEU A 44 32.35 52.95 -14.63
C LEU A 44 32.49 53.57 -13.22
N ASP A 45 31.65 54.56 -12.88
CA ASP A 45 31.78 55.34 -11.65
C ASP A 45 31.25 54.58 -10.41
N ASP A 46 30.30 53.65 -10.57
CA ASP A 46 29.85 52.70 -9.54
C ASP A 46 29.29 51.40 -10.17
N PRO A 47 30.08 50.32 -10.24
CA PRO A 47 29.62 49.05 -10.82
C PRO A 47 28.54 48.34 -9.99
N ASN A 48 28.35 48.71 -8.72
CA ASN A 48 27.40 48.06 -7.82
C ASN A 48 26.00 48.69 -7.85
N ASN A 49 25.87 49.89 -8.45
CA ASN A 49 24.59 50.59 -8.53
C ASN A 49 24.51 51.45 -9.80
N LEU A 50 24.14 50.82 -10.91
CA LEU A 50 23.99 51.51 -12.18
C LEU A 50 22.68 52.30 -12.22
N PRO A 51 22.71 53.55 -12.72
CA PRO A 51 21.51 54.37 -12.91
C PRO A 51 20.61 53.77 -14.01
N ILE A 52 19.57 53.03 -13.59
CA ILE A 52 18.67 52.27 -14.48
C ILE A 52 18.01 53.20 -15.50
N GLU A 53 17.68 54.42 -15.09
CA GLU A 53 17.07 55.46 -15.92
C GLU A 53 17.95 55.95 -17.07
N LYS A 54 19.27 55.74 -16.98
CA LYS A 54 20.23 56.03 -18.05
C LYS A 54 20.42 54.87 -19.02
N ILE A 55 19.89 53.69 -18.71
CA ILE A 55 19.91 52.52 -19.58
C ILE A 55 18.59 52.51 -20.36
N GLY A 56 18.60 53.04 -21.58
CA GLY A 56 17.39 53.36 -22.34
C GLY A 56 16.35 52.24 -22.43
N ILE A 57 16.79 50.99 -22.64
CA ILE A 57 15.88 49.82 -22.68
C ILE A 57 15.25 49.50 -21.31
N LEU A 58 15.96 49.72 -20.21
CA LEU A 58 15.45 49.41 -18.88
C LEU A 58 14.49 50.48 -18.37
N LYS A 59 14.68 51.73 -18.78
CA LYS A 59 13.85 52.88 -18.38
C LYS A 59 12.34 52.62 -18.56
N GLU A 60 11.95 52.03 -19.68
CA GLU A 60 10.53 51.73 -19.99
C GLU A 60 10.02 50.49 -19.25
N LEU A 61 10.93 49.64 -18.75
CA LEU A 61 10.61 48.38 -18.07
C LEU A 61 10.57 48.51 -16.54
N VAL A 62 11.16 49.57 -15.97
CA VAL A 62 11.18 49.85 -14.52
C VAL A 62 9.77 49.79 -13.93
N ALA A 63 8.82 50.57 -14.45
CA ALA A 63 7.46 50.62 -13.92
C ALA A 63 6.65 49.34 -14.20
N LYS A 64 6.94 48.66 -15.32
CA LYS A 64 6.19 47.46 -15.77
C LYS A 64 6.52 46.21 -14.94
N TYR A 65 7.78 46.06 -14.57
CA TYR A 65 8.30 44.86 -13.88
C TYR A 65 8.84 45.14 -12.48
N GLY A 66 8.90 46.42 -12.08
CA GLY A 66 9.40 46.83 -10.77
C GLY A 66 10.90 46.64 -10.63
N ILE A 67 11.68 46.95 -11.67
CA ILE A 67 13.15 46.85 -11.64
C ILE A 67 13.70 47.87 -10.65
N THR A 68 14.37 47.38 -9.61
CA THR A 68 14.87 48.20 -8.49
C THR A 68 16.37 48.41 -8.55
N LYS A 69 17.11 47.53 -9.23
CA LYS A 69 18.58 47.63 -9.31
C LYS A 69 19.11 47.08 -10.61
N ALA A 70 20.20 47.68 -11.09
CA ALA A 70 21.06 47.13 -12.13
C ALA A 70 22.51 47.27 -11.66
N TYR A 71 23.33 46.24 -11.83
CA TYR A 71 24.74 46.29 -11.47
C TYR A 71 25.58 45.36 -12.36
N LYS A 72 26.90 45.52 -12.34
CA LYS A 72 27.85 44.66 -13.06
C LYS A 72 28.34 43.55 -12.12
N PRO A 73 27.83 42.32 -12.18
CA PRO A 73 28.18 41.25 -11.23
C PRO A 73 29.63 40.77 -11.34
N PHE A 74 30.29 41.03 -12.49
CA PHE A 74 31.63 40.53 -12.81
C PHE A 74 32.62 41.67 -13.14
N TYR A 75 32.43 42.85 -12.54
CA TYR A 75 33.21 44.05 -12.87
C TYR A 75 34.71 43.92 -12.60
N GLN A 76 35.15 42.94 -11.81
CA GLN A 76 36.55 42.65 -11.53
C GLN A 76 37.27 41.96 -12.72
N ALA A 77 36.52 41.45 -13.70
CA ALA A 77 37.03 40.84 -14.92
C ALA A 77 36.66 41.71 -16.14
N ASP A 78 37.00 43.00 -16.06
CA ASP A 78 36.67 44.00 -17.08
C ASP A 78 37.64 44.01 -18.29
N ASP A 79 38.65 43.15 -18.27
CA ASP A 79 39.58 42.89 -19.35
C ASP A 79 39.05 41.86 -20.38
N ASP A 80 38.02 41.09 -20.02
CA ASP A 80 37.43 40.07 -20.90
C ASP A 80 36.09 40.52 -21.51
N ILE A 81 36.07 40.62 -22.84
CA ILE A 81 34.89 41.02 -23.59
C ILE A 81 33.67 40.09 -23.35
N ARG A 82 33.91 38.84 -22.95
CA ARG A 82 32.85 37.88 -22.64
C ARG A 82 32.04 38.29 -21.40
N LEU A 83 32.64 39.03 -20.46
CA LEU A 83 32.08 39.35 -19.14
C LEU A 83 31.71 40.83 -18.94
N THR A 84 32.40 41.75 -19.62
CA THR A 84 32.26 43.22 -19.49
C THR A 84 30.88 43.81 -19.80
N HIS A 85 30.01 43.08 -20.49
CA HIS A 85 28.70 43.54 -20.96
C HIS A 85 27.52 42.86 -20.26
N ILE A 86 27.78 42.11 -19.19
CA ILE A 86 26.76 41.43 -18.39
C ILE A 86 26.35 42.35 -17.24
N LEU A 87 25.04 42.59 -17.14
CA LEU A 87 24.40 43.18 -15.97
C LEU A 87 23.60 42.12 -15.22
N GLN A 88 23.43 42.32 -13.92
CA GLN A 88 22.43 41.63 -13.13
C GLN A 88 21.37 42.65 -12.71
N LEU A 89 20.12 42.29 -12.91
CA LEU A 89 18.96 43.11 -12.55
C LEU A 89 18.26 42.52 -11.34
N GLU A 90 17.84 43.38 -10.41
CA GLU A 90 16.91 43.03 -9.33
C GLU A 90 15.55 43.69 -9.60
N PHE A 91 14.45 42.97 -9.39
CA PHE A 91 13.10 43.45 -9.60
C PHE A 91 12.10 42.82 -8.64
N THR A 92 11.07 43.58 -8.27
CA THR A 92 10.13 43.22 -7.19
C THR A 92 9.02 42.27 -7.61
N ASN A 93 8.71 42.18 -8.91
CA ASN A 93 7.62 41.34 -9.42
C ASN A 93 8.11 40.01 -10.00
N ALA A 94 8.63 39.14 -9.12
CA ALA A 94 9.28 37.88 -9.49
C ALA A 94 8.40 36.94 -10.35
N THR A 95 7.07 37.00 -10.25
CA THR A 95 6.15 36.17 -11.07
C THR A 95 6.16 36.55 -12.55
N LYS A 96 6.59 37.77 -12.90
CA LYS A 96 6.69 38.25 -14.29
C LYS A 96 8.06 38.02 -14.94
N ILE A 97 8.93 37.21 -14.33
CA ILE A 97 10.30 37.00 -14.81
C ILE A 97 10.38 36.56 -16.28
N ASN A 98 9.48 35.68 -16.73
CA ASN A 98 9.47 35.21 -18.12
C ASN A 98 9.06 36.33 -19.09
N ASP A 99 8.08 37.15 -18.71
CA ASP A 99 7.62 38.28 -19.51
C ASP A 99 8.72 39.35 -19.62
N LEU A 100 9.44 39.62 -18.53
CA LEU A 100 10.59 40.54 -18.53
C LEU A 100 11.71 40.03 -19.46
N ILE A 101 12.03 38.73 -19.40
CA ILE A 101 13.02 38.11 -20.28
C ILE A 101 12.59 38.20 -21.75
N ALA A 102 11.30 37.96 -22.05
CA ALA A 102 10.77 38.03 -23.41
C ALA A 102 10.85 39.47 -23.97
N ASP A 103 10.43 40.46 -23.18
CA ASP A 103 10.52 41.88 -23.56
C ASP A 103 11.98 42.30 -23.82
N LEU A 104 12.91 41.95 -22.93
CA LEU A 104 14.34 42.25 -23.09
C LEU A 104 14.94 41.55 -24.31
N SER A 105 14.64 40.26 -24.50
CA SER A 105 15.18 39.45 -25.60
C SER A 105 14.64 39.86 -26.97
N SER A 106 13.50 40.56 -27.02
CA SER A 106 12.94 41.11 -28.27
C SER A 106 13.77 42.27 -28.84
N ASN A 107 14.65 42.88 -28.03
CA ASN A 107 15.46 44.01 -28.44
C ASN A 107 16.79 43.57 -29.07
N ARG A 108 17.05 44.03 -30.30
CA ARG A 108 18.25 43.69 -31.08
C ARG A 108 19.61 43.99 -30.42
N ILE A 109 19.64 44.87 -29.41
CA ILE A 109 20.89 45.21 -28.69
C ILE A 109 21.21 44.22 -27.55
N ILE A 110 20.25 43.38 -27.17
CA ILE A 110 20.42 42.34 -26.17
C ILE A 110 20.95 41.07 -26.87
N GLU A 111 22.01 40.50 -26.30
CA GLU A 111 22.55 39.21 -26.71
C GLU A 111 21.73 38.08 -26.06
N TYR A 112 21.49 38.20 -24.74
CA TYR A 112 20.58 37.33 -24.00
C TYR A 112 20.08 37.99 -22.72
N ALA A 113 18.95 37.50 -22.23
CA ALA A 113 18.47 37.71 -20.86
C ALA A 113 18.09 36.34 -20.28
N GLU A 114 18.57 36.02 -19.08
CA GLU A 114 18.38 34.69 -18.48
C GLU A 114 18.23 34.76 -16.96
N LYS A 115 17.65 33.72 -16.37
CA LYS A 115 17.41 33.65 -14.92
C LYS A 115 18.72 33.42 -14.17
N VAL A 116 18.89 34.05 -13.01
CA VAL A 116 20.02 33.75 -12.12
C VAL A 116 19.72 32.44 -11.38
N MET A 117 20.61 31.45 -11.49
CA MET A 117 20.44 30.16 -10.82
C MET A 117 20.62 30.30 -9.31
N LEU A 118 19.76 29.65 -8.52
CA LEU A 118 19.95 29.54 -7.08
C LEU A 118 20.99 28.45 -6.79
N LEU A 119 22.21 28.86 -6.41
CA LEU A 119 23.27 27.92 -6.06
C LEU A 119 22.99 27.28 -4.69
N LYS A 120 22.91 25.95 -4.65
CA LYS A 120 22.67 25.15 -3.43
C LYS A 120 23.95 24.43 -3.02
N THR A 121 24.20 24.29 -1.72
CA THR A 121 25.26 23.41 -1.23
C THR A 121 24.92 21.96 -1.54
N HIS A 122 25.90 21.16 -1.97
CA HIS A 122 25.67 19.77 -2.30
C HIS A 122 25.63 18.90 -1.03
N VAL A 123 24.64 18.02 -0.94
CA VAL A 123 24.52 16.99 0.08
C VAL A 123 25.63 15.97 -0.13
N THR A 124 26.54 15.94 0.84
CA THR A 124 27.58 14.92 0.97
C THR A 124 27.27 14.15 2.25
N PRO A 125 27.06 12.82 2.19
CA PRO A 125 26.85 12.03 3.37
C PRO A 125 28.00 12.19 4.38
N ASN A 126 27.68 12.17 5.68
CA ASN A 126 28.68 12.34 6.75
C ASN A 126 29.38 11.03 7.15
N ASP A 127 29.18 9.96 6.41
CA ASP A 127 29.73 8.64 6.67
C ASP A 127 31.27 8.65 6.53
N PHE A 128 31.97 8.01 7.47
CA PHE A 128 33.44 8.14 7.68
C PHE A 128 34.30 7.93 6.43
N THR A 129 33.79 7.25 5.40
CA THR A 129 34.55 6.87 4.20
C THR A 129 34.47 7.84 3.03
N ILE A 130 33.42 8.67 2.91
CA ILE A 130 33.39 9.74 1.90
C ILE A 130 34.33 10.88 2.28
N ALA A 131 34.45 11.18 3.58
CA ALA A 131 35.29 12.26 4.07
C ALA A 131 36.80 11.96 4.03
N SER A 132 37.23 10.70 3.85
CA SER A 132 38.63 10.30 4.08
C SER A 132 39.27 9.33 3.06
N ASN A 133 38.55 8.78 2.05
CA ASN A 133 39.12 7.74 1.19
C ASN A 133 38.72 7.82 -0.30
N THR A 134 39.68 7.56 -1.19
CA THR A 134 39.55 7.32 -2.64
C THR A 134 38.64 6.15 -3.05
N SER A 135 38.18 5.32 -2.11
CA SER A 135 37.49 4.04 -2.37
C SER A 135 35.98 4.15 -2.65
N SER A 136 35.37 5.30 -2.36
CA SER A 136 33.96 5.62 -2.71
C SER A 136 33.85 6.65 -3.84
N VAL A 137 34.95 6.91 -4.56
CA VAL A 137 35.01 7.86 -5.70
C VAL A 137 33.96 7.58 -6.76
N TYR A 138 33.54 6.32 -6.91
CA TYR A 138 32.52 5.94 -7.87
C TYR A 138 31.19 6.68 -7.64
N LEU A 139 30.82 7.01 -6.40
CA LEU A 139 29.59 7.77 -6.09
C LEU A 139 29.67 9.19 -6.67
N ASN A 140 30.82 9.85 -6.53
CA ASN A 140 31.06 11.14 -7.17
C ASN A 140 31.08 10.99 -8.70
N TRP A 141 31.70 9.91 -9.20
CA TRP A 141 31.81 9.63 -10.64
C TRP A 141 30.46 9.46 -11.32
N ILE A 142 29.48 8.85 -10.66
CA ILE A 142 28.11 8.72 -11.18
C ILE A 142 27.22 9.94 -10.86
N GLY A 143 27.74 10.98 -10.18
CA GLY A 143 26.97 12.17 -9.82
C GLY A 143 26.00 11.97 -8.65
N ALA A 144 26.27 11.03 -7.74
CA ALA A 144 25.39 10.72 -6.61
C ALA A 144 25.11 11.92 -5.67
N PRO A 145 26.08 12.78 -5.29
CA PRO A 145 25.80 13.94 -4.44
C PRO A 145 24.72 14.87 -5.00
N ASN A 146 24.75 15.10 -6.31
CA ASN A 146 23.75 15.93 -6.97
C ASN A 146 22.40 15.22 -7.09
N ALA A 147 22.40 13.90 -7.31
CA ALA A 147 21.18 13.09 -7.28
C ALA A 147 20.50 13.13 -5.90
N TRP A 148 21.28 13.03 -4.82
CA TRP A 148 20.77 13.13 -3.45
C TRP A 148 20.23 14.52 -3.12
N ASN A 149 20.77 15.59 -3.71
CA ASN A 149 20.15 16.93 -3.61
C ASN A 149 18.74 16.94 -4.21
N VAL A 150 18.58 16.34 -5.39
CA VAL A 150 17.26 16.24 -6.05
C VAL A 150 16.30 15.41 -5.19
N TYR A 151 16.79 14.33 -4.57
CA TYR A 151 16.00 13.51 -3.65
C TYR A 151 15.60 14.29 -2.39
N ASN A 152 16.57 14.77 -1.61
CA ASN A 152 16.37 15.39 -0.29
C ASN A 152 15.75 16.80 -0.31
N SER A 153 15.66 17.47 -1.46
CA SER A 153 15.06 18.81 -1.56
C SER A 153 13.57 18.89 -1.17
N THR A 154 12.91 17.75 -0.95
CA THR A 154 11.43 17.68 -0.86
C THR A 154 10.89 16.52 -0.01
N SER A 155 11.71 15.56 0.39
CA SER A 155 11.34 14.38 1.17
C SER A 155 12.36 14.23 2.30
N ASN A 156 11.92 14.17 3.57
CA ASN A 156 12.74 14.16 4.80
C ASN A 156 13.64 12.90 4.95
N GLY A 157 14.26 12.40 3.88
CA GLY A 157 15.24 11.32 3.87
C GLY A 157 14.72 9.92 4.13
N THR A 158 13.41 9.73 4.32
CA THR A 158 12.78 8.43 4.63
C THR A 158 11.91 7.94 3.49
N THR A 159 12.01 6.64 3.17
CA THR A 159 11.27 5.99 2.07
C THR A 159 10.86 4.57 2.44
N ASN A 160 9.75 4.11 1.85
CA ASN A 160 9.27 2.73 1.91
C ASN A 160 9.52 1.97 0.60
N ILE A 161 10.25 2.56 -0.35
CA ILE A 161 10.58 1.89 -1.61
C ILE A 161 11.60 0.80 -1.34
N THR A 162 11.30 -0.37 -1.89
CA THR A 162 12.03 -1.61 -1.64
C THR A 162 12.95 -1.99 -2.80
N VAL A 163 14.16 -2.42 -2.46
CA VAL A 163 15.10 -3.12 -3.34
C VAL A 163 15.35 -4.51 -2.78
N ALA A 164 14.97 -5.54 -3.52
CA ALA A 164 15.25 -6.93 -3.16
C ALA A 164 16.66 -7.31 -3.62
N ILE A 165 17.43 -7.89 -2.71
CA ILE A 165 18.77 -8.39 -2.98
C ILE A 165 18.69 -9.91 -3.03
N VAL A 166 18.67 -10.46 -4.25
CA VAL A 166 18.56 -11.89 -4.53
C VAL A 166 19.96 -12.44 -4.73
N ASP A 167 20.54 -12.97 -3.65
CA ASP A 167 21.97 -13.23 -3.55
C ASP A 167 22.28 -14.41 -2.60
N ASN A 168 23.55 -14.65 -2.28
CA ASN A 168 23.97 -15.82 -1.49
C ASN A 168 23.49 -15.77 -0.02
N ALA A 169 23.61 -14.64 0.67
CA ALA A 169 23.14 -14.38 2.03
C ALA A 169 23.34 -12.90 2.40
N ILE A 170 22.59 -12.40 3.38
CA ILE A 170 22.67 -11.01 3.82
C ILE A 170 22.69 -10.96 5.35
N GLN A 171 23.73 -10.40 5.94
CA GLN A 171 23.78 -10.15 7.39
C GLN A 171 22.88 -8.95 7.73
N ARG A 172 21.61 -9.24 8.04
CA ARG A 172 20.58 -8.22 8.35
C ARG A 172 20.93 -7.35 9.55
N THR A 173 21.74 -7.88 10.46
CA THR A 173 22.16 -7.22 11.69
C THR A 173 23.35 -6.28 11.49
N HIS A 174 23.93 -6.20 10.28
CA HIS A 174 25.04 -5.30 9.99
C HIS A 174 24.66 -3.86 10.37
N VAL A 175 25.52 -3.16 11.11
CA VAL A 175 25.20 -1.85 11.71
C VAL A 175 24.80 -0.79 10.68
N ASP A 176 25.29 -0.95 9.45
CA ASP A 176 25.04 -0.04 8.32
C ASP A 176 23.86 -0.49 7.42
N LEU A 177 23.28 -1.66 7.66
CA LEU A 177 22.14 -2.21 6.91
C LEU A 177 20.87 -2.32 7.76
N ALA A 178 20.99 -2.58 9.07
CA ALA A 178 19.89 -2.95 9.94
C ALA A 178 18.70 -1.97 9.91
N ALA A 179 18.97 -0.66 9.86
CA ALA A 179 17.93 0.38 9.78
C ALA A 179 17.16 0.38 8.45
N ASN A 180 17.77 -0.17 7.41
CA ASN A 180 17.24 -0.26 6.07
C ASN A 180 16.67 -1.64 5.74
N ILE A 181 16.78 -2.64 6.62
CA ILE A 181 16.09 -3.92 6.38
C ILE A 181 14.58 -3.70 6.37
N TRP A 182 13.93 -4.23 5.33
CA TRP A 182 12.49 -4.22 5.19
C TRP A 182 11.84 -5.14 6.23
N THR A 183 10.71 -4.69 6.77
CA THR A 183 9.85 -5.50 7.60
C THR A 183 8.57 -5.76 6.83
N ASN A 184 8.18 -7.03 6.66
CA ASN A 184 6.93 -7.40 6.03
C ASN A 184 5.75 -6.88 6.88
N PRO A 185 4.95 -5.89 6.42
CA PRO A 185 3.84 -5.36 7.20
C PRO A 185 2.66 -6.34 7.27
N GLY A 186 2.70 -7.44 6.51
CA GLY A 186 1.68 -8.48 6.49
C GLY A 186 1.87 -9.57 7.55
N GLU A 187 3.06 -9.69 8.14
CA GLU A 187 3.43 -10.79 9.04
C GLU A 187 3.33 -10.40 10.53
N ILE A 188 2.86 -11.34 11.36
CA ILE A 188 2.98 -11.28 12.82
C ILE A 188 4.20 -12.11 13.23
N PRO A 189 5.25 -11.51 13.82
CA PRO A 189 6.49 -12.24 14.07
C PRO A 189 6.32 -13.47 14.98
N ALA A 190 6.88 -14.60 14.52
CA ALA A 190 7.07 -15.83 15.30
C ALA A 190 5.77 -16.51 15.74
N ASN A 191 4.73 -16.46 14.91
CA ASN A 191 3.48 -17.19 15.14
C ASN A 191 3.39 -18.50 14.32
N SER A 192 4.36 -18.79 13.45
CA SER A 192 4.40 -19.97 12.57
C SER A 192 3.23 -20.05 11.59
N ILE A 193 2.69 -18.90 11.19
CA ILE A 193 1.60 -18.75 10.23
C ILE A 193 2.08 -17.84 9.09
N ASP A 194 1.65 -18.13 7.87
CA ASP A 194 1.74 -17.21 6.72
C ASP A 194 0.52 -16.28 6.79
N ASP A 195 0.66 -15.14 7.49
CA ASP A 195 -0.44 -14.24 7.84
C ASP A 195 -0.96 -13.47 6.62
N ASP A 196 -0.06 -13.13 5.69
CA ASP A 196 -0.40 -12.38 4.48
C ASP A 196 -0.76 -13.29 3.27
N GLN A 197 -0.65 -14.61 3.45
CA GLN A 197 -0.93 -15.67 2.48
C GLN A 197 -0.10 -15.52 1.20
N ASN A 198 1.15 -15.04 1.33
CA ASN A 198 2.06 -14.87 0.22
C ASN A 198 2.73 -16.20 -0.21
N GLY A 199 2.69 -17.22 0.65
CA GLY A 199 3.28 -18.55 0.49
C GLY A 199 4.52 -18.81 1.38
N TYR A 200 4.88 -17.89 2.27
CA TYR A 200 6.12 -17.91 3.05
C TYR A 200 5.81 -17.62 4.52
N VAL A 201 6.14 -18.57 5.41
CA VAL A 201 5.79 -18.49 6.83
C VAL A 201 6.77 -17.60 7.59
N ASP A 202 6.28 -16.64 8.38
CA ASP A 202 7.08 -15.76 9.22
C ASP A 202 8.19 -15.01 8.43
N ASP A 203 7.96 -14.60 7.18
CA ASP A 203 8.96 -13.93 6.33
C ASP A 203 9.20 -12.45 6.71
N VAL A 204 9.21 -12.17 8.01
CA VAL A 204 9.22 -10.84 8.64
C VAL A 204 10.31 -9.92 8.08
N ASN A 205 11.50 -10.44 7.77
CA ASN A 205 12.64 -9.64 7.30
C ASN A 205 13.35 -10.28 6.10
N GLY A 206 12.58 -10.92 5.21
CA GLY A 206 13.12 -11.63 4.05
C GLY A 206 12.97 -13.14 4.15
N TRP A 207 13.40 -13.82 3.09
CA TRP A 207 13.20 -15.26 2.94
C TRP A 207 14.43 -15.96 2.39
N ASP A 208 14.66 -17.18 2.86
CA ASP A 208 15.64 -18.13 2.37
C ASP A 208 14.95 -19.20 1.53
N PRO A 209 14.77 -19.00 0.21
CA PRO A 209 14.25 -20.04 -0.67
C PRO A 209 15.16 -21.27 -0.83
N ALA A 210 16.43 -21.21 -0.43
CA ALA A 210 17.36 -22.33 -0.58
C ALA A 210 17.19 -23.39 0.53
N ASP A 211 16.90 -22.93 1.75
CA ASP A 211 16.67 -23.80 2.92
C ASP A 211 15.19 -23.85 3.35
N GLY A 212 14.34 -22.95 2.81
CA GLY A 212 12.89 -22.95 3.05
C GLY A 212 12.50 -22.34 4.40
N ASP A 213 13.21 -21.31 4.85
CA ASP A 213 12.98 -20.63 6.12
C ASP A 213 13.11 -19.09 6.02
N ASN A 214 12.90 -18.38 7.12
CA ASN A 214 12.99 -16.92 7.19
C ASN A 214 14.39 -16.39 7.58
N ASN A 215 15.41 -17.25 7.57
CA ASN A 215 16.75 -16.89 8.02
C ASN A 215 17.70 -16.60 6.86
N THR A 216 17.71 -15.34 6.45
CA THR A 216 18.58 -14.84 5.37
C THR A 216 20.03 -14.58 5.77
N ASN A 217 20.40 -14.79 7.05
CA ASN A 217 21.76 -14.51 7.51
C ASN A 217 22.78 -15.51 6.96
N PRO A 218 24.03 -15.07 6.74
CA PRO A 218 25.11 -15.95 6.34
C PRO A 218 25.40 -16.97 7.46
N THR A 219 25.51 -18.24 7.10
CA THR A 219 25.94 -19.29 8.04
C THR A 219 27.45 -19.35 8.23
N ASN A 220 28.20 -18.72 7.33
CA ASN A 220 29.62 -18.44 7.47
C ASN A 220 29.96 -17.11 6.79
N TYR A 221 31.01 -16.42 7.25
CA TYR A 221 31.35 -15.08 6.74
C TYR A 221 31.97 -15.05 5.34
N ALA A 222 32.22 -16.20 4.70
CA ALA A 222 32.59 -16.23 3.28
C ALA A 222 31.36 -16.08 2.37
N MET A 223 30.14 -16.21 2.90
CA MET A 223 28.89 -15.83 2.21
C MET A 223 28.68 -14.31 2.29
N ASP A 224 29.67 -13.56 1.80
CA ASP A 224 29.79 -12.12 1.98
C ASP A 224 29.18 -11.29 0.85
N HIS A 225 29.11 -11.88 -0.34
CA HIS A 225 28.66 -11.23 -1.57
C HIS A 225 27.32 -10.49 -1.41
N GLY A 226 26.26 -11.13 -0.91
CA GLY A 226 24.95 -10.51 -0.73
C GLY A 226 24.90 -9.39 0.30
N THR A 227 25.73 -9.48 1.34
CA THR A 227 25.90 -8.38 2.30
C THR A 227 26.59 -7.18 1.63
N HIS A 228 27.57 -7.43 0.75
CA HIS A 228 28.25 -6.38 -0.02
C HIS A 228 27.36 -5.73 -1.07
N THR A 229 26.59 -6.53 -1.82
CA THR A 229 25.63 -6.02 -2.80
C THR A 229 24.51 -5.22 -2.14
N SER A 230 24.07 -5.61 -0.93
CA SER A 230 23.11 -4.85 -0.12
C SER A 230 23.62 -3.45 0.23
N GLY A 231 24.88 -3.34 0.68
CA GLY A 231 25.48 -2.04 0.98
C GLY A 231 25.66 -1.17 -0.25
N CYS A 232 26.02 -1.75 -1.41
CA CYS A 232 26.15 -1.02 -2.67
C CYS A 232 24.82 -0.37 -3.10
N ALA A 233 23.71 -1.09 -2.88
CA ALA A 233 22.37 -0.61 -3.22
C ALA A 233 21.84 0.41 -2.19
N ALA A 234 21.95 0.09 -0.89
CA ALA A 234 21.15 0.75 0.15
C ALA A 234 21.78 0.75 1.56
N ALA A 235 23.11 0.83 1.70
CA ALA A 235 23.74 1.21 2.97
C ALA A 235 23.10 2.50 3.54
N THR A 236 23.10 2.61 4.87
CA THR A 236 22.42 3.71 5.57
C THR A 236 23.25 4.99 5.43
N ASN A 237 22.77 5.92 4.62
CA ASN A 237 23.46 7.19 4.45
C ASN A 237 23.20 8.10 5.65
N ASN A 238 24.19 8.94 5.97
CA ASN A 238 24.12 9.95 7.03
C ASN A 238 24.00 9.38 8.46
N ASN A 239 24.49 8.16 8.69
CA ASN A 239 24.56 7.59 10.05
C ASN A 239 25.93 7.82 10.70
N GLY A 240 26.89 8.38 9.95
CA GLY A 240 28.22 8.69 10.46
C GLY A 240 29.07 7.44 10.66
N ILE A 241 28.80 6.33 9.98
CA ILE A 241 29.60 5.09 10.02
C ILE A 241 29.76 4.52 8.61
N GLY A 242 30.79 3.67 8.40
CA GLY A 242 30.77 2.74 7.28
C GLY A 242 30.73 3.34 5.87
N ALA A 243 29.86 2.78 5.03
CA ALA A 243 29.72 3.06 3.61
C ALA A 243 28.48 3.93 3.33
N SER A 244 28.48 4.64 2.21
CA SER A 244 27.27 5.27 1.68
C SER A 244 26.82 4.56 0.41
N SER A 245 25.53 4.60 0.12
CA SER A 245 24.94 4.02 -1.08
C SER A 245 24.27 5.07 -1.96
N ILE A 246 24.13 4.76 -3.25
CA ILE A 246 23.34 5.61 -4.16
C ILE A 246 21.85 5.60 -3.79
N GLY A 247 21.33 4.51 -3.21
CA GLY A 247 19.91 4.36 -2.88
C GLY A 247 19.38 5.32 -1.81
N TRP A 248 20.23 5.83 -0.91
CA TRP A 248 19.82 6.73 0.19
C TRP A 248 18.63 6.18 1.00
N ASN A 249 18.92 5.23 1.90
CA ASN A 249 17.96 4.69 2.86
C ASN A 249 16.75 3.93 2.27
N LEU A 250 16.91 3.32 1.08
CA LEU A 250 15.94 2.36 0.55
C LEU A 250 15.75 1.17 1.50
N LYS A 251 14.59 0.53 1.44
CA LYS A 251 14.33 -0.69 2.21
C LYS A 251 14.84 -1.93 1.47
N ILE A 252 15.72 -2.68 2.10
CA ILE A 252 16.34 -3.89 1.56
C ILE A 252 15.41 -5.07 1.88
N ILE A 253 14.96 -5.81 0.87
CA ILE A 253 14.34 -7.13 1.05
C ILE A 253 15.46 -8.17 0.88
N PRO A 254 15.94 -8.79 1.97
CA PRO A 254 16.99 -9.81 1.88
C PRO A 254 16.41 -11.11 1.33
N VAL A 255 17.09 -11.73 0.35
CA VAL A 255 16.66 -13.02 -0.21
C VAL A 255 17.87 -13.96 -0.36
N LYS A 256 17.96 -14.97 0.51
CA LYS A 256 19.09 -15.91 0.57
C LYS A 256 18.88 -17.09 -0.37
N CYS A 257 19.70 -17.18 -1.40
CA CYS A 257 19.52 -18.13 -2.50
C CYS A 257 20.65 -19.19 -2.58
N ALA A 258 21.52 -19.23 -1.57
CA ALA A 258 22.54 -20.25 -1.40
C ALA A 258 22.22 -21.13 -0.19
N LYS A 259 22.32 -22.45 -0.38
CA LYS A 259 21.98 -23.42 0.66
C LYS A 259 23.04 -23.42 1.76
N ASN A 260 22.64 -23.77 2.98
CA ASN A 260 23.57 -24.03 4.07
C ASN A 260 24.57 -25.14 3.71
N GLY A 261 25.86 -24.79 3.74
CA GLY A 261 26.97 -25.71 3.42
C GLY A 261 27.33 -25.79 1.94
N ASP A 262 26.61 -25.13 1.04
CA ASP A 262 27.03 -24.97 -0.35
C ASP A 262 28.22 -24.02 -0.47
N SER A 263 28.81 -23.97 -1.68
CA SER A 263 29.88 -23.01 -1.98
C SER A 263 29.40 -21.58 -1.66
N PRO A 264 30.18 -20.78 -0.90
CA PRO A 264 29.77 -19.43 -0.53
C PRO A 264 29.51 -18.49 -1.71
N SER A 265 30.02 -18.81 -2.89
CA SER A 265 29.83 -18.04 -4.13
C SER A 265 28.67 -18.55 -5.01
N SER A 266 27.90 -19.53 -4.56
CA SER A 266 26.82 -20.14 -5.36
C SER A 266 25.48 -19.45 -5.15
N VAL A 267 24.63 -19.41 -6.18
CA VAL A 267 23.23 -18.96 -6.11
C VAL A 267 22.38 -19.99 -6.87
N GLY A 268 21.85 -20.97 -6.15
CA GLY A 268 21.08 -22.08 -6.74
C GLY A 268 19.57 -21.79 -6.86
N TYR A 269 19.06 -20.87 -6.04
CA TYR A 269 17.62 -20.62 -5.89
C TYR A 269 17.21 -19.20 -6.29
N GLY A 270 18.00 -18.56 -7.16
CA GLY A 270 17.80 -17.17 -7.57
C GLY A 270 16.43 -16.89 -8.22
N TYR A 271 15.90 -17.82 -9.03
CA TYR A 271 14.58 -17.65 -9.65
C TYR A 271 13.42 -17.73 -8.64
N GLN A 272 13.51 -18.61 -7.65
CA GLN A 272 12.57 -18.66 -6.52
C GLN A 272 12.66 -17.36 -5.71
N GLY A 273 13.87 -16.83 -5.53
CA GLY A 273 14.08 -15.53 -4.91
C GLY A 273 13.44 -14.37 -5.68
N ILE A 274 13.46 -14.39 -7.01
CA ILE A 274 12.74 -13.41 -7.85
C ILE A 274 11.22 -13.50 -7.62
N ILE A 275 10.66 -14.71 -7.54
CA ILE A 275 9.24 -14.91 -7.26
C ILE A 275 8.88 -14.33 -5.88
N TYR A 276 9.68 -14.65 -4.85
CA TYR A 276 9.52 -14.11 -3.50
C TYR A 276 9.52 -12.59 -3.51
N ALA A 277 10.56 -11.96 -4.09
CA ALA A 277 10.67 -10.52 -4.17
C ALA A 277 9.44 -9.87 -4.86
N ALA A 278 8.95 -10.48 -5.95
CA ALA A 278 7.75 -10.01 -6.63
C ALA A 278 6.46 -10.17 -5.80
N LYS A 279 6.34 -11.25 -5.01
CA LYS A 279 5.24 -11.46 -4.05
C LYS A 279 5.24 -10.42 -2.94
N CYS A 280 6.41 -10.06 -2.43
CA CYS A 280 6.60 -8.96 -1.47
C CYS A 280 6.46 -7.56 -2.12
N LYS A 281 6.15 -7.49 -3.42
CA LYS A 281 5.98 -6.25 -4.20
C LYS A 281 7.23 -5.38 -4.19
N ALA A 282 8.42 -6.01 -4.27
CA ALA A 282 9.67 -5.31 -4.48
C ALA A 282 9.55 -4.36 -5.68
N ARG A 283 9.99 -3.10 -5.52
CA ARG A 283 9.98 -2.15 -6.65
C ARG A 283 11.17 -2.39 -7.58
N VAL A 284 12.30 -2.80 -7.02
CA VAL A 284 13.51 -3.16 -7.75
C VAL A 284 14.03 -4.50 -7.23
N ILE A 285 14.51 -5.36 -8.13
CA ILE A 285 15.15 -6.64 -7.81
C ILE A 285 16.56 -6.61 -8.39
N SER A 286 17.57 -6.79 -7.56
CA SER A 286 18.97 -6.89 -7.97
C SER A 286 19.42 -8.36 -7.98
N CYS A 287 19.93 -8.82 -9.12
CA CYS A 287 20.42 -10.18 -9.32
C CYS A 287 21.89 -10.16 -9.77
N SER A 288 22.80 -10.35 -8.81
CA SER A 288 24.25 -10.38 -9.06
C SER A 288 24.76 -11.80 -9.34
N TRP A 289 24.03 -12.54 -10.16
CA TRP A 289 24.31 -13.93 -10.52
C TRP A 289 23.87 -14.22 -11.95
N GLY A 290 24.41 -15.29 -12.53
CA GLY A 290 24.04 -15.78 -13.85
C GLY A 290 25.07 -16.76 -14.39
N GLY A 291 24.88 -17.23 -15.60
CA GLY A 291 25.85 -18.10 -16.27
C GLY A 291 25.72 -18.13 -17.79
N THR A 292 26.74 -18.68 -18.43
CA THR A 292 26.73 -19.04 -19.84
C THR A 292 25.99 -20.38 -20.00
N GLY A 293 24.78 -20.33 -20.54
CA GLY A 293 23.89 -21.50 -20.66
C GLY A 293 22.81 -21.27 -21.71
N ALA A 294 22.02 -22.31 -22.01
CA ALA A 294 20.89 -22.17 -22.91
C ALA A 294 19.72 -21.41 -22.22
N PRO A 295 18.93 -20.61 -22.97
CA PRO A 295 17.75 -19.95 -22.42
C PRO A 295 16.74 -20.98 -21.91
N SER A 296 16.05 -20.64 -20.82
CA SER A 296 15.00 -21.43 -20.20
C SER A 296 13.67 -20.70 -20.30
N THR A 297 12.68 -21.35 -20.91
CA THR A 297 11.30 -20.82 -21.00
C THR A 297 10.70 -20.58 -19.61
N SER A 298 11.01 -21.44 -18.64
CA SER A 298 10.56 -21.26 -17.25
C SER A 298 11.19 -20.03 -16.61
N ALA A 299 12.50 -19.82 -16.83
CA ALA A 299 13.18 -18.63 -16.32
C ALA A 299 12.61 -17.34 -16.94
N GLN A 300 12.40 -17.30 -18.26
CA GLN A 300 11.73 -16.16 -18.91
C GLN A 300 10.34 -15.90 -18.32
N SER A 301 9.55 -16.95 -18.10
CA SER A 301 8.20 -16.82 -17.51
C SER A 301 8.24 -16.22 -16.10
N ILE A 302 9.28 -16.54 -15.31
CA ILE A 302 9.48 -15.98 -13.96
C ILE A 302 9.86 -14.49 -14.03
N ILE A 303 10.71 -14.11 -14.98
CA ILE A 303 11.04 -12.70 -15.24
C ILE A 303 9.79 -11.92 -15.65
N ASP A 304 9.01 -12.46 -16.59
CA ASP A 304 7.77 -11.83 -17.05
C ASP A 304 6.72 -11.71 -15.92
N TYR A 305 6.65 -12.72 -15.05
CA TYR A 305 5.84 -12.65 -13.83
C TYR A 305 6.27 -11.49 -12.95
N ALA A 306 7.55 -11.37 -12.60
CA ALA A 306 8.05 -10.29 -11.76
C ALA A 306 7.83 -8.91 -12.40
N TRP A 307 8.08 -8.79 -13.71
CA TRP A 307 7.78 -7.58 -14.47
C TRP A 307 6.29 -7.21 -14.39
N SER A 308 5.40 -8.19 -14.56
CA SER A 308 3.93 -7.99 -14.44
C SER A 308 3.48 -7.55 -13.05
N LYS A 309 4.29 -7.79 -12.01
CA LYS A 309 4.06 -7.32 -10.63
C LYS A 309 4.59 -5.92 -10.36
N GLY A 310 5.17 -5.24 -11.36
CA GLY A 310 5.69 -3.89 -11.20
C GLY A 310 7.18 -3.84 -10.86
N CYS A 311 7.89 -4.98 -10.86
CA CYS A 311 9.30 -5.04 -10.49
C CYS A 311 10.20 -4.60 -11.66
N ILE A 312 11.20 -3.79 -11.36
CA ILE A 312 12.36 -3.57 -12.24
C ILE A 312 13.42 -4.63 -11.90
N ILE A 313 13.77 -5.51 -12.84
CA ILE A 313 14.75 -6.58 -12.61
C ILE A 313 16.10 -6.16 -13.22
N ILE A 314 17.10 -5.89 -12.37
CA ILE A 314 18.45 -5.48 -12.77
C ILE A 314 19.40 -6.65 -12.54
N VAL A 315 20.18 -6.99 -13.57
CA VAL A 315 20.98 -8.21 -13.60
C VAL A 315 22.42 -7.90 -14.01
N SER A 316 23.39 -8.52 -13.34
CA SER A 316 24.80 -8.37 -13.69
C SER A 316 25.16 -9.09 -15.01
N ALA A 317 26.00 -8.49 -15.85
CA ALA A 317 26.37 -9.06 -17.16
C ALA A 317 27.29 -10.30 -17.09
N GLY A 318 28.00 -10.53 -15.99
CA GLY A 318 28.96 -11.64 -15.86
C GLY A 318 30.42 -11.19 -15.97
N ASN A 319 31.34 -12.07 -15.56
CA ASN A 319 32.73 -11.73 -15.25
C ASN A 319 33.78 -12.53 -16.07
N ASP A 320 33.41 -13.06 -17.23
CA ASP A 320 34.25 -13.93 -18.06
C ASP A 320 34.97 -13.20 -19.22
N ASN A 321 34.84 -11.87 -19.30
CA ASN A 321 35.41 -11.02 -20.36
C ASN A 321 35.09 -11.47 -21.79
N ASN A 322 33.84 -11.86 -22.04
CA ASN A 322 33.39 -12.28 -23.36
C ASN A 322 32.05 -11.63 -23.72
N ASN A 323 31.56 -11.94 -24.93
CA ASN A 323 30.28 -11.49 -25.44
C ASN A 323 29.23 -12.59 -25.60
N VAL A 324 29.47 -13.73 -24.96
CA VAL A 324 28.53 -14.85 -24.93
C VAL A 324 27.31 -14.43 -24.11
N LEU A 325 26.12 -14.83 -24.55
CA LEU A 325 24.88 -14.57 -23.82
C LEU A 325 24.96 -15.14 -22.41
N HIS A 326 24.62 -14.31 -21.43
CA HIS A 326 24.66 -14.65 -20.02
C HIS A 326 23.24 -14.56 -19.45
N TYR A 327 22.72 -15.61 -18.84
CA TYR A 327 21.36 -15.63 -18.30
C TYR A 327 21.38 -15.53 -16.77
N PRO A 328 20.49 -14.72 -16.16
CA PRO A 328 19.29 -14.12 -16.76
C PRO A 328 19.47 -12.80 -17.50
N ALA A 329 20.67 -12.23 -17.57
CA ALA A 329 20.92 -10.90 -18.15
C ALA A 329 20.50 -10.77 -19.62
N ALA A 330 20.46 -11.86 -20.38
CA ALA A 330 20.04 -11.89 -21.78
C ALA A 330 18.54 -12.21 -22.00
N TYR A 331 17.70 -12.26 -20.95
CA TYR A 331 16.25 -12.41 -21.10
C TYR A 331 15.55 -11.08 -21.47
N ASN A 332 14.31 -11.17 -21.96
CA ASN A 332 13.46 -9.99 -22.04
C ASN A 332 13.02 -9.53 -20.63
N ASN A 333 12.68 -8.25 -20.48
CA ASN A 333 12.19 -7.65 -19.23
C ASN A 333 13.20 -7.65 -18.06
N VAL A 334 14.49 -7.80 -18.35
CA VAL A 334 15.59 -7.49 -17.43
C VAL A 334 16.34 -6.24 -17.90
N TYR A 335 17.21 -5.71 -17.04
CA TYR A 335 18.11 -4.61 -17.35
C TYR A 335 19.55 -5.02 -17.01
N ALA A 336 20.33 -5.38 -18.03
CA ALA A 336 21.65 -5.96 -17.93
C ALA A 336 22.75 -4.90 -17.73
N VAL A 337 23.60 -5.13 -16.74
CA VAL A 337 24.62 -4.16 -16.28
C VAL A 337 26.04 -4.68 -16.45
N ALA A 338 26.81 -4.05 -17.32
CA ALA A 338 28.26 -4.23 -17.43
C ALA A 338 29.02 -3.39 -16.38
N ALA A 339 30.26 -3.79 -16.08
CA ALA A 339 31.11 -3.11 -15.12
C ALA A 339 32.15 -2.21 -15.78
N THR A 340 32.35 -1.03 -15.20
CA THR A 340 33.48 -0.13 -15.50
C THR A 340 34.43 0.00 -14.31
N GLY A 341 35.59 0.62 -14.52
CA GLY A 341 36.39 1.17 -13.43
C GLY A 341 35.61 2.16 -12.56
N ASN A 342 36.14 2.48 -11.38
CA ASN A 342 35.48 3.37 -10.43
C ASN A 342 35.66 4.87 -10.72
N ASN A 343 36.52 5.26 -11.68
CA ASN A 343 36.78 6.67 -12.00
C ASN A 343 37.41 6.95 -13.39
N ASN A 344 37.29 6.06 -14.37
CA ASN A 344 38.04 6.18 -15.63
C ASN A 344 37.27 5.81 -16.91
N ASP A 345 36.00 5.40 -16.77
CA ASP A 345 35.15 5.00 -17.91
C ASP A 345 35.72 3.88 -18.78
N VAL A 346 36.63 3.07 -18.23
CA VAL A 346 37.17 1.88 -18.90
C VAL A 346 36.31 0.68 -18.53
N LYS A 347 35.92 -0.16 -19.51
CA LYS A 347 35.29 -1.45 -19.22
C LYS A 347 36.19 -2.23 -18.26
N ALA A 348 35.64 -2.76 -17.18
CA ALA A 348 36.40 -3.62 -16.29
C ALA A 348 36.93 -4.84 -17.07
N GLY A 349 38.18 -5.23 -16.81
CA GLY A 349 38.86 -6.30 -17.56
C GLY A 349 38.08 -7.62 -17.56
N PHE A 350 37.33 -7.91 -16.48
CA PHE A 350 36.49 -9.10 -16.35
C PHE A 350 35.08 -8.94 -16.96
N SER A 351 34.56 -7.72 -17.16
CA SER A 351 33.14 -7.55 -17.51
C SER A 351 32.82 -8.21 -18.85
N CYS A 352 31.77 -9.04 -18.87
CA CYS A 352 31.10 -9.40 -20.10
C CYS A 352 30.47 -8.16 -20.76
N TYR A 353 30.28 -8.21 -22.08
CA TYR A 353 29.83 -7.11 -22.92
C TYR A 353 29.08 -7.64 -24.13
N GLY A 354 28.14 -6.91 -24.71
CA GLY A 354 27.41 -7.37 -25.87
C GLY A 354 26.22 -6.48 -26.22
N THR A 355 25.56 -6.78 -27.33
CA THR A 355 24.35 -6.06 -27.75
C THR A 355 23.14 -6.30 -26.83
N TRP A 356 23.25 -7.27 -25.93
CA TRP A 356 22.27 -7.63 -24.91
C TRP A 356 22.52 -6.92 -23.57
N VAL A 357 23.58 -6.10 -23.46
CA VAL A 357 23.83 -5.25 -22.30
C VAL A 357 23.09 -3.93 -22.47
N ASP A 358 22.33 -3.51 -21.46
CA ASP A 358 21.53 -2.27 -21.51
C ASP A 358 22.32 -1.05 -21.01
N ILE A 359 23.17 -1.22 -20.00
CA ILE A 359 23.88 -0.13 -19.34
C ILE A 359 25.23 -0.57 -18.77
N SER A 360 26.07 0.39 -18.41
CA SER A 360 27.30 0.18 -17.65
C SER A 360 27.27 0.95 -16.33
N SER A 361 27.93 0.41 -15.30
CA SER A 361 28.05 1.06 -13.98
C SER A 361 29.39 0.69 -13.32
N PRO A 362 29.93 1.52 -12.40
CA PRO A 362 31.17 1.18 -11.70
C PRO A 362 31.12 -0.17 -10.99
N GLY A 363 32.14 -0.99 -11.16
CA GLY A 363 32.21 -2.33 -10.57
C GLY A 363 33.62 -2.76 -10.14
N VAL A 364 34.59 -1.86 -10.06
CA VAL A 364 35.97 -2.17 -9.66
C VAL A 364 36.30 -1.48 -8.34
N ASN A 365 36.85 -2.22 -7.38
CA ASN A 365 37.27 -1.73 -6.06
C ASN A 365 36.17 -0.95 -5.32
N ILE A 366 34.95 -1.47 -5.38
CA ILE A 366 33.76 -0.85 -4.76
C ILE A 366 33.77 -1.19 -3.27
N PHE A 367 33.82 -0.17 -2.43
CA PHE A 367 33.79 -0.32 -0.98
C PHE A 367 32.35 -0.48 -0.48
N SER A 368 32.09 -1.53 0.32
CA SER A 368 30.77 -1.78 0.91
C SER A 368 30.83 -2.67 2.14
N THR A 369 29.65 -2.98 2.69
CA THR A 369 29.45 -3.80 3.90
C THR A 369 29.86 -5.25 3.69
N LEU A 370 30.49 -5.87 4.69
CA LEU A 370 30.84 -7.30 4.72
C LEU A 370 30.32 -7.92 6.01
N PRO A 371 29.97 -9.21 6.02
CA PRO A 371 29.50 -9.84 7.24
C PRO A 371 30.67 -10.17 8.16
N ASN A 372 30.47 -10.06 9.46
CA ASN A 372 31.39 -10.59 10.47
C ASN A 372 30.68 -10.83 11.81
N ALA A 373 31.40 -11.35 12.80
CA ALA A 373 30.83 -11.62 14.13
C ALA A 373 30.38 -10.37 14.89
N THR A 374 30.97 -9.21 14.61
CA THR A 374 30.64 -7.95 15.29
C THR A 374 29.61 -7.10 14.54
N ASN A 375 29.05 -7.62 13.44
CA ASN A 375 28.13 -6.90 12.55
C ASN A 375 28.67 -5.56 12.01
N ASN A 376 30.00 -5.39 11.97
CA ASN A 376 30.62 -4.10 11.64
C ASN A 376 31.92 -4.34 10.86
N ASN A 377 31.78 -4.68 9.58
CA ASN A 377 32.91 -4.96 8.70
C ASN A 377 32.64 -4.41 7.30
N TYR A 378 33.71 -4.03 6.61
CA TYR A 378 33.62 -3.41 5.29
C TYR A 378 34.83 -3.83 4.46
N GLY A 379 34.68 -3.80 3.14
CA GLY A 379 35.78 -4.09 2.24
C GLY A 379 35.47 -3.77 0.79
N GLN A 380 36.48 -3.98 -0.06
CA GLN A 380 36.38 -3.71 -1.49
C GLN A 380 36.17 -5.01 -2.27
N MET A 381 35.24 -4.99 -3.21
CA MET A 381 35.03 -6.07 -4.16
C MET A 381 35.00 -5.52 -5.59
N SER A 382 35.28 -6.39 -6.55
CA SER A 382 35.20 -6.09 -7.97
C SER A 382 34.37 -7.14 -8.69
N GLY A 383 33.46 -6.70 -9.54
CA GLY A 383 32.58 -7.55 -10.34
C GLY A 383 31.45 -6.75 -10.97
N THR A 384 30.82 -7.31 -12.01
CA THR A 384 29.48 -6.84 -12.46
C THR A 384 28.46 -6.92 -11.32
N SER A 385 28.72 -7.76 -10.32
CA SER A 385 27.99 -7.88 -9.08
C SER A 385 27.91 -6.62 -8.23
N MET A 386 28.83 -5.67 -8.38
CA MET A 386 28.77 -4.37 -7.68
C MET A 386 28.12 -3.31 -8.57
N ALA A 387 28.34 -3.38 -9.88
CA ALA A 387 27.69 -2.50 -10.87
C ALA A 387 26.16 -2.65 -10.86
N CYS A 388 25.67 -3.90 -10.75
CA CYS A 388 24.25 -4.26 -10.67
C CYS A 388 23.51 -3.57 -9.50
N PRO A 389 23.88 -3.77 -8.22
CA PRO A 389 23.19 -3.15 -7.08
C PRO A 389 23.34 -1.63 -7.03
N ILE A 390 24.43 -1.04 -7.56
CA ILE A 390 24.52 0.42 -7.72
C ILE A 390 23.42 0.91 -8.69
N THR A 391 23.23 0.23 -9.81
CA THR A 391 22.17 0.58 -10.76
C THR A 391 20.79 0.36 -10.15
N ALA A 392 20.62 -0.70 -9.35
CA ALA A 392 19.38 -0.97 -8.61
C ALA A 392 19.08 0.10 -7.55
N GLY A 393 20.10 0.56 -6.82
CA GLY A 393 19.98 1.66 -5.88
C GLY A 393 19.57 2.96 -6.58
N LEU A 394 20.10 3.26 -7.78
CA LEU A 394 19.66 4.44 -8.56
C LEU A 394 18.19 4.34 -8.99
N ALA A 395 17.76 3.20 -9.53
CA ALA A 395 16.36 2.98 -9.89
C ALA A 395 15.44 3.12 -8.66
N GLY A 396 15.88 2.59 -7.51
CA GLY A 396 15.18 2.74 -6.25
C GLY A 396 15.12 4.20 -5.76
N LEU A 397 16.21 4.96 -5.85
CA LEU A 397 16.26 6.39 -5.49
C LEU A 397 15.28 7.21 -6.33
N MET A 398 15.22 6.95 -7.64
CA MET A 398 14.25 7.57 -8.54
C MET A 398 12.82 7.28 -8.11
N LEU A 399 12.51 6.03 -7.79
CA LEU A 399 11.19 5.61 -7.32
C LEU A 399 10.87 6.11 -5.90
N ALA A 400 11.87 6.31 -5.05
CA ALA A 400 11.69 6.91 -3.74
C ALA A 400 11.20 8.36 -3.85
N LYS A 401 11.67 9.09 -4.88
CA LYS A 401 11.20 10.45 -5.15
C LYS A 401 9.92 10.51 -5.99
N TYR A 402 9.85 9.66 -7.01
CA TYR A 402 8.81 9.65 -8.04
C TYR A 402 8.15 8.27 -8.09
N PRO A 403 7.44 7.84 -7.03
CA PRO A 403 6.96 6.46 -6.87
C PRO A 403 5.97 5.99 -7.93
N TRP A 404 5.36 6.93 -8.66
CA TRP A 404 4.41 6.69 -9.73
C TRP A 404 5.03 6.32 -11.08
N MET A 405 6.36 6.47 -11.25
CA MET A 405 7.00 6.12 -12.52
C MET A 405 6.83 4.62 -12.82
N THR A 406 6.52 4.32 -14.08
CA THR A 406 6.51 2.95 -14.60
C THR A 406 7.94 2.41 -14.71
N GLN A 407 8.10 1.09 -14.76
CA GLN A 407 9.41 0.46 -14.96
C GLN A 407 10.12 1.01 -16.21
N THR A 408 9.37 1.10 -17.32
CA THR A 408 9.89 1.63 -18.59
C THR A 408 10.37 3.06 -18.47
N ASN A 409 9.63 3.95 -17.79
CA ASN A 409 10.05 5.35 -17.65
C ASN A 409 11.33 5.50 -16.81
N VAL A 410 11.47 4.69 -15.75
CA VAL A 410 12.70 4.66 -14.94
C VAL A 410 13.89 4.20 -15.79
N LEU A 411 13.77 3.06 -16.47
CA LEU A 411 14.85 2.51 -17.29
C LEU A 411 15.21 3.44 -18.46
N ASN A 412 14.21 4.05 -19.11
CA ASN A 412 14.44 5.03 -20.18
C ASN A 412 15.25 6.23 -19.67
N CYS A 413 14.93 6.78 -18.49
CA CYS A 413 15.72 7.88 -17.93
C CYS A 413 17.16 7.46 -17.61
N ILE A 414 17.38 6.25 -17.08
CA ILE A 414 18.73 5.76 -16.81
C ILE A 414 19.52 5.61 -18.13
N SER A 415 18.91 5.02 -19.16
CA SER A 415 19.53 4.83 -20.47
C SER A 415 19.79 6.14 -21.22
N SER A 416 18.79 7.00 -21.36
CA SER A 416 18.89 8.20 -22.20
C SER A 416 19.81 9.29 -21.62
N THR A 417 20.14 9.19 -20.33
CA THR A 417 21.02 10.13 -19.64
C THR A 417 22.40 9.57 -19.33
N ALA A 418 22.65 8.31 -19.75
CA ALA A 418 23.94 7.67 -19.59
C ALA A 418 25.06 8.46 -20.27
N VAL A 419 26.23 8.47 -19.66
CA VAL A 419 27.44 9.03 -20.26
C VAL A 419 27.99 8.02 -21.26
N ASN A 420 28.11 8.41 -22.53
CA ASN A 420 28.72 7.55 -23.53
C ASN A 420 30.22 7.37 -23.24
N ILE A 421 30.62 6.12 -22.97
CA ILE A 421 31.99 5.74 -22.62
C ILE A 421 32.74 5.02 -23.76
N THR A 422 32.10 4.84 -24.92
CA THR A 422 32.69 4.09 -26.04
C THR A 422 33.71 4.90 -26.83
N ALA A 423 33.56 6.24 -26.92
CA ALA A 423 34.40 7.08 -27.76
C ALA A 423 35.80 7.40 -27.19
N ALA A 424 35.99 7.34 -25.87
CA ALA A 424 37.24 7.77 -25.23
C ALA A 424 38.21 6.61 -24.94
N ASN A 425 37.72 5.54 -24.31
CA ASN A 425 38.57 4.47 -23.75
C ASN A 425 38.14 3.05 -24.16
N ASN A 426 37.08 2.90 -24.96
CA ASN A 426 36.50 1.61 -25.33
C ASN A 426 36.09 1.56 -26.83
N ALA A 427 36.88 2.18 -27.71
CA ALA A 427 36.49 2.39 -29.11
C ALA A 427 36.18 1.08 -29.87
N SER A 428 36.81 -0.04 -29.51
CA SER A 428 36.52 -1.36 -30.08
C SER A 428 35.22 -2.01 -29.58
N LEU A 429 34.54 -1.39 -28.62
CA LEU A 429 33.35 -1.92 -27.95
C LEU A 429 32.10 -1.08 -28.21
N THR A 430 32.09 -0.28 -29.29
CA THR A 430 30.93 0.53 -29.69
C THR A 430 29.67 -0.32 -29.80
N GLY A 431 28.62 0.07 -29.07
CA GLY A 431 27.34 -0.64 -29.05
C GLY A 431 27.30 -1.91 -28.19
N LEU A 432 28.38 -2.25 -27.47
CA LEU A 432 28.47 -3.47 -26.65
C LEU A 432 28.46 -3.20 -25.14
N LEU A 433 28.41 -1.94 -24.71
CA LEU A 433 28.41 -1.52 -23.31
C LEU A 433 27.10 -0.84 -22.90
N GLY A 434 26.02 -1.15 -23.63
CA GLY A 434 24.73 -0.50 -23.47
C GLY A 434 24.78 0.99 -23.79
N ALA A 435 23.88 1.76 -23.17
CA ALA A 435 23.80 3.21 -23.34
C ALA A 435 25.04 3.97 -22.80
N GLY A 436 25.88 3.32 -21.99
CA GLY A 436 27.07 3.90 -21.37
C GLY A 436 27.03 3.84 -19.84
N ARG A 437 27.89 4.63 -19.17
CA ARG A 437 27.92 4.68 -17.71
C ARG A 437 26.69 5.41 -17.16
N ILE A 438 26.05 4.88 -16.11
CA ILE A 438 24.99 5.60 -15.40
C ILE A 438 25.41 7.02 -14.97
N ASN A 439 24.45 7.94 -15.02
CA ASN A 439 24.54 9.30 -14.50
C ASN A 439 23.36 9.54 -13.57
N ALA A 440 23.58 9.38 -12.27
CA ALA A 440 22.54 9.46 -11.26
C ALA A 440 21.84 10.83 -11.25
N TYR A 441 22.60 11.92 -11.40
CA TYR A 441 22.02 13.26 -11.37
C TYR A 441 21.13 13.51 -12.58
N ALA A 442 21.63 13.23 -13.79
CA ALA A 442 20.86 13.43 -15.01
C ALA A 442 19.62 12.50 -15.05
N ALA A 443 19.74 11.26 -14.54
CA ALA A 443 18.60 10.36 -14.42
C ALA A 443 17.51 10.91 -13.48
N MET A 444 17.90 11.50 -12.33
CA MET A 444 16.96 12.16 -11.41
C MET A 444 16.31 13.41 -12.04
N GLN A 445 17.05 14.19 -12.85
CA GLN A 445 16.48 15.31 -13.59
C GLN A 445 15.48 14.85 -14.67
N CYS A 446 15.81 13.79 -15.40
CA CYS A 446 14.89 13.17 -16.35
C CYS A 446 13.62 12.70 -15.65
N ALA A 447 13.75 12.01 -14.51
CA ALA A 447 12.62 11.55 -13.71
C ALA A 447 11.69 12.70 -13.27
N ALA A 448 12.27 13.87 -12.93
CA ALA A 448 11.50 15.06 -12.55
C ALA A 448 10.57 15.60 -13.65
N SER A 449 10.84 15.28 -14.92
CA SER A 449 9.96 15.66 -16.05
C SER A 449 8.66 14.84 -16.12
N TYR A 450 8.58 13.71 -15.41
CA TYR A 450 7.39 12.87 -15.35
C TYR A 450 6.44 13.35 -14.23
N THR A 451 5.61 14.34 -14.55
CA THR A 451 4.74 15.04 -13.59
C THR A 451 3.37 14.40 -13.34
N GLY A 452 3.15 13.17 -13.84
CA GLY A 452 1.86 12.49 -13.79
C GLY A 452 1.83 11.29 -12.84
N THR A 453 0.96 11.29 -11.83
CA THR A 453 0.73 10.14 -10.94
C THR A 453 -0.22 9.13 -11.60
N LEU A 454 0.15 7.85 -11.59
CA LEU A 454 -0.80 6.76 -11.88
C LEU A 454 -1.93 6.78 -10.84
N PRO A 455 -3.19 6.50 -11.23
CA PRO A 455 -4.27 6.38 -10.26
C PRO A 455 -3.99 5.16 -9.36
N VAL A 456 -4.47 5.18 -8.12
CA VAL A 456 -4.41 4.00 -7.24
C VAL A 456 -5.82 3.51 -7.00
N ALA A 457 -6.16 2.37 -7.59
CA ALA A 457 -7.46 1.74 -7.50
C ALA A 457 -7.74 1.31 -6.07
N ASN A 458 -8.83 1.83 -5.50
CA ASN A 458 -9.33 1.32 -4.24
C ASN A 458 -10.83 1.56 -4.15
N PHE A 459 -11.53 0.63 -3.51
CA PHE A 459 -12.97 0.71 -3.33
C PHE A 459 -13.41 -0.06 -2.10
N TYR A 460 -14.63 0.24 -1.65
CA TYR A 460 -15.29 -0.48 -0.58
C TYR A 460 -16.81 -0.58 -0.77
N THR A 461 -17.43 -1.45 0.01
CA THR A 461 -18.88 -1.45 0.25
C THR A 461 -19.16 -1.70 1.73
N LEU A 462 -20.29 -1.20 2.21
CA LEU A 462 -20.81 -1.45 3.56
C LEU A 462 -21.60 -2.76 3.65
N THR A 463 -21.98 -3.35 2.51
CA THR A 463 -22.82 -4.56 2.45
C THR A 463 -22.04 -5.70 1.81
N ARG A 464 -21.42 -6.56 2.64
CA ARG A 464 -20.61 -7.69 2.16
C ARG A 464 -21.33 -9.03 2.25
N ASN A 465 -22.19 -9.21 3.24
CA ASN A 465 -22.97 -10.43 3.44
C ASN A 465 -24.45 -10.06 3.35
N THR A 466 -25.14 -10.58 2.35
CA THR A 466 -26.52 -10.18 2.09
C THR A 466 -27.32 -11.27 1.39
N CYS A 467 -28.57 -10.94 1.08
CA CYS A 467 -29.50 -11.80 0.40
C CYS A 467 -29.45 -11.67 -1.12
N PRO A 468 -29.99 -12.69 -1.83
CA PRO A 468 -30.29 -12.58 -3.24
C PRO A 468 -31.05 -11.29 -3.57
N ASN A 469 -30.64 -10.63 -4.65
CA ASN A 469 -31.24 -9.43 -5.21
C ASN A 469 -31.23 -8.18 -4.30
N THR A 470 -30.49 -8.20 -3.19
CA THR A 470 -30.27 -6.97 -2.40
C THR A 470 -29.33 -6.02 -3.15
N PRO A 471 -29.70 -4.73 -3.35
CA PRO A 471 -28.81 -3.75 -3.96
C PRO A 471 -27.58 -3.48 -3.09
N ILE A 472 -26.39 -3.64 -3.66
CA ILE A 472 -25.10 -3.39 -3.02
C ILE A 472 -24.47 -2.17 -3.69
N LYS A 473 -24.30 -1.09 -2.94
CA LYS A 473 -23.61 0.11 -3.41
C LYS A 473 -22.10 -0.04 -3.22
N PHE A 474 -21.34 0.14 -4.29
CA PHE A 474 -19.88 0.22 -4.25
C PHE A 474 -19.45 1.68 -4.28
N ILE A 475 -18.44 1.99 -3.48
CA ILE A 475 -17.90 3.35 -3.33
C ILE A 475 -16.45 3.36 -3.78
N ASP A 476 -16.15 4.22 -4.75
CA ASP A 476 -14.77 4.50 -5.16
C ASP A 476 -14.04 5.26 -4.05
N SER A 477 -12.84 4.80 -3.73
CA SER A 477 -11.93 5.46 -2.79
C SER A 477 -10.52 5.52 -3.40
N SER A 478 -10.44 5.60 -4.73
CA SER A 478 -9.18 5.61 -5.47
C SER A 478 -8.43 6.94 -5.31
N GLY A 479 -7.10 6.87 -5.28
CA GLY A 479 -6.22 8.03 -5.18
C GLY A 479 -5.76 8.54 -6.55
N TYR A 480 -5.12 9.71 -6.54
CA TYR A 480 -4.37 10.27 -7.67
C TYR A 480 -5.22 10.52 -8.95
N ASN A 481 -6.38 11.17 -8.76
CA ASN A 481 -7.24 11.71 -9.80
C ASN A 481 -7.64 10.69 -10.90
N PRO A 482 -8.40 9.62 -10.55
CA PRO A 482 -8.97 8.71 -11.54
C PRO A 482 -9.94 9.47 -12.47
N GLN A 483 -9.85 9.21 -13.77
CA GLN A 483 -10.71 9.84 -14.80
C GLN A 483 -11.73 8.85 -15.38
N THR A 484 -11.40 7.56 -15.40
CA THR A 484 -12.26 6.49 -15.93
C THR A 484 -12.27 5.28 -15.00
N TRP A 485 -13.39 4.57 -14.97
CA TRP A 485 -13.60 3.35 -14.18
C TRP A 485 -14.04 2.21 -15.10
N ALA A 486 -13.54 1.02 -14.83
CA ALA A 486 -13.98 -0.22 -15.45
C ALA A 486 -14.16 -1.28 -14.36
N TRP A 487 -15.41 -1.61 -14.06
CA TRP A 487 -15.77 -2.59 -13.04
C TRP A 487 -16.14 -3.94 -13.66
N SER A 488 -15.80 -5.02 -12.96
CA SER A 488 -16.28 -6.37 -13.23
C SER A 488 -16.87 -6.99 -11.97
N PHE A 489 -18.11 -7.46 -12.10
CA PHE A 489 -18.92 -8.12 -11.07
C PHE A 489 -19.41 -9.48 -11.62
N PRO A 490 -18.56 -10.52 -11.71
CA PRO A 490 -18.99 -11.83 -12.20
C PRO A 490 -20.19 -12.35 -11.40
N GLY A 491 -21.28 -12.73 -12.09
CA GLY A 491 -22.53 -13.17 -11.45
C GLY A 491 -23.44 -12.04 -10.93
N GLY A 492 -22.98 -10.78 -11.00
CA GLY A 492 -23.74 -9.60 -10.65
C GLY A 492 -24.59 -9.06 -11.80
N THR A 493 -25.63 -8.31 -11.48
CA THR A 493 -26.47 -7.57 -12.42
C THR A 493 -26.48 -6.08 -12.05
N PRO A 494 -25.93 -5.19 -12.91
CA PRO A 494 -25.17 -5.51 -14.13
C PRO A 494 -23.82 -6.19 -13.84
N ALA A 495 -23.28 -6.95 -14.81
CA ALA A 495 -22.01 -7.66 -14.65
C ALA A 495 -20.76 -6.76 -14.79
N THR A 496 -20.93 -5.56 -15.33
CA THR A 496 -19.88 -4.55 -15.52
C THR A 496 -20.44 -3.15 -15.29
N SER A 497 -19.58 -2.18 -14.98
CA SER A 497 -19.96 -0.77 -14.90
C SER A 497 -18.80 0.16 -15.23
N THR A 498 -19.11 1.38 -15.69
CA THR A 498 -18.16 2.49 -15.86
C THR A 498 -18.44 3.66 -14.93
N SER A 499 -19.47 3.56 -14.09
CA SER A 499 -19.76 4.56 -13.06
C SER A 499 -18.71 4.51 -11.95
N SER A 500 -18.39 5.66 -11.34
CA SER A 500 -17.51 5.71 -10.18
C SER A 500 -18.10 5.00 -8.96
N ASN A 501 -19.43 5.01 -8.79
CA ASN A 501 -20.10 4.42 -7.63
C ASN A 501 -21.31 3.56 -8.07
N PRO A 502 -21.08 2.35 -8.62
CA PRO A 502 -22.15 1.51 -9.13
C PRO A 502 -22.95 0.81 -8.02
N THR A 503 -24.18 0.43 -8.33
CA THR A 503 -25.03 -0.43 -7.49
C THR A 503 -25.30 -1.74 -8.22
N ILE A 504 -25.00 -2.87 -7.56
CA ILE A 504 -25.05 -4.21 -8.16
C ILE A 504 -25.95 -5.12 -7.32
N THR A 505 -26.65 -6.04 -7.97
CA THR A 505 -27.42 -7.12 -7.32
C THR A 505 -26.86 -8.49 -7.72
N TYR A 506 -27.04 -9.50 -6.88
CA TYR A 506 -26.65 -10.88 -7.19
C TYR A 506 -27.84 -11.80 -6.89
N ALA A 507 -28.31 -12.56 -7.89
CA ALA A 507 -29.50 -13.40 -7.74
C ALA A 507 -29.21 -14.77 -7.12
N SER A 508 -28.02 -15.31 -7.35
CA SER A 508 -27.66 -16.65 -6.90
C SER A 508 -26.86 -16.61 -5.60
N PRO A 509 -27.09 -17.55 -4.67
CA PRO A 509 -26.19 -17.79 -3.55
C PRO A 509 -24.77 -18.10 -4.00
N GLY A 510 -23.77 -17.62 -3.26
CA GLY A 510 -22.36 -17.83 -3.58
C GLY A 510 -21.47 -16.72 -3.03
N SER A 511 -20.17 -16.86 -3.24
CA SER A 511 -19.19 -15.81 -2.98
C SER A 511 -18.66 -15.25 -4.29
N TYR A 512 -18.56 -13.93 -4.38
CA TYR A 512 -18.28 -13.21 -5.62
C TYR A 512 -17.08 -12.28 -5.46
N ASN A 513 -16.20 -12.33 -6.46
CA ASN A 513 -15.08 -11.41 -6.59
C ASN A 513 -15.57 -10.07 -7.16
N VAL A 514 -14.88 -8.98 -6.80
CA VAL A 514 -15.11 -7.67 -7.40
C VAL A 514 -13.79 -7.10 -7.90
N THR A 515 -13.78 -6.63 -9.14
CA THR A 515 -12.60 -6.01 -9.75
C THR A 515 -12.94 -4.60 -10.22
N MET A 516 -12.05 -3.65 -9.95
CA MET A 516 -12.12 -2.28 -10.45
C MET A 516 -10.78 -1.88 -11.05
N THR A 517 -10.79 -1.40 -12.29
CA THR A 517 -9.67 -0.69 -12.91
C THR A 517 -10.00 0.78 -12.99
N VAL A 518 -9.10 1.64 -12.53
CA VAL A 518 -9.19 3.09 -12.73
C VAL A 518 -8.06 3.57 -13.63
N SER A 519 -8.34 4.55 -14.48
CA SER A 519 -7.32 5.13 -15.38
C SER A 519 -7.37 6.66 -15.39
N ASN A 520 -6.21 7.28 -15.60
CA ASN A 520 -6.06 8.70 -15.95
C ASN A 520 -5.08 8.82 -17.13
N ALA A 521 -4.74 10.05 -17.54
CA ALA A 521 -3.82 10.31 -18.66
C ALA A 521 -2.44 9.63 -18.53
N ASN A 522 -2.05 9.22 -17.31
CA ASN A 522 -0.74 8.64 -17.01
C ASN A 522 -0.75 7.11 -17.01
N GLY A 523 -1.92 6.47 -17.08
CA GLY A 523 -2.08 5.01 -17.12
C GLY A 523 -3.20 4.52 -16.23
N SER A 524 -3.16 3.24 -15.87
CA SER A 524 -4.23 2.56 -15.13
C SER A 524 -3.71 1.73 -13.95
N ASN A 525 -4.59 1.48 -12.99
CA ASN A 525 -4.34 0.59 -11.86
C ASN A 525 -5.57 -0.26 -11.58
N VAL A 526 -5.37 -1.48 -11.10
CA VAL A 526 -6.45 -2.45 -10.84
C VAL A 526 -6.47 -2.88 -9.38
N LYS A 527 -7.68 -2.98 -8.82
CA LYS A 527 -7.95 -3.56 -7.51
C LYS A 527 -8.88 -4.75 -7.68
N VAL A 528 -8.43 -5.91 -7.21
CA VAL A 528 -9.25 -7.12 -7.09
C VAL A 528 -9.52 -7.37 -5.60
N ARG A 529 -10.77 -7.66 -5.25
CA ARG A 529 -11.15 -8.21 -3.95
C ARG A 529 -11.80 -9.57 -4.18
N ASN A 530 -11.11 -10.62 -3.76
CA ASN A 530 -11.59 -12.00 -3.87
C ASN A 530 -12.62 -12.29 -2.77
N SER A 531 -13.64 -13.07 -3.11
CA SER A 531 -14.73 -13.47 -2.19
C SER A 531 -15.31 -12.29 -1.40
N TYR A 532 -15.42 -11.13 -2.06
CA TYR A 532 -15.69 -9.86 -1.38
C TYR A 532 -17.16 -9.70 -1.00
N ILE A 533 -18.05 -10.28 -1.80
CA ILE A 533 -19.50 -10.33 -1.56
C ILE A 533 -19.91 -11.78 -1.35
N THR A 534 -20.66 -12.04 -0.29
CA THR A 534 -21.29 -13.33 -0.04
C THR A 534 -22.80 -13.18 -0.05
N ILE A 535 -23.44 -13.91 -0.96
CA ILE A 535 -24.88 -14.08 -1.00
C ILE A 535 -25.21 -15.39 -0.32
N ALA A 536 -25.79 -15.32 0.87
CA ALA A 536 -26.17 -16.52 1.59
C ALA A 536 -27.28 -17.28 0.83
N GLY A 537 -27.26 -18.61 0.89
CA GLY A 537 -28.34 -19.46 0.38
C GLY A 537 -29.39 -19.75 1.45
N PRO A 538 -30.60 -20.17 1.05
CA PRO A 538 -31.55 -20.75 1.99
C PRO A 538 -31.09 -22.16 2.42
N ILE A 539 -31.37 -22.53 3.66
CA ILE A 539 -31.13 -23.84 4.28
C ILE A 539 -32.27 -24.80 3.90
N ALA A 540 -31.97 -26.09 3.77
CA ALA A 540 -33.00 -27.11 3.55
C ALA A 540 -33.85 -27.34 4.82
N LEU A 541 -35.12 -27.69 4.64
CA LEU A 541 -35.98 -28.18 5.73
C LEU A 541 -35.62 -29.64 6.10
N PRO A 542 -35.96 -30.10 7.32
CA PRO A 542 -36.71 -29.40 8.38
C PRO A 542 -35.84 -28.42 9.19
N LEU A 543 -36.50 -27.41 9.78
CA LEU A 543 -35.91 -26.69 10.92
C LEU A 543 -36.20 -27.51 12.17
N VAL A 544 -35.16 -27.82 12.94
CA VAL A 544 -35.25 -28.41 14.29
C VAL A 544 -34.26 -27.65 15.15
N GLU A 545 -34.76 -26.81 16.05
CA GLU A 545 -33.94 -26.05 16.99
C GLU A 545 -34.50 -26.20 18.40
N GLY A 546 -33.65 -26.66 19.31
CA GLY A 546 -33.99 -26.85 20.73
C GLY A 546 -33.01 -26.16 21.67
N PHE A 547 -32.14 -25.29 21.18
CA PHE A 547 -31.15 -24.50 21.94
C PHE A 547 -30.13 -25.32 22.75
N GLN A 548 -29.96 -26.61 22.46
CA GLN A 548 -29.11 -27.50 23.27
C GLN A 548 -27.60 -27.37 22.99
N SER A 549 -27.20 -26.79 21.85
CA SER A 549 -25.79 -26.59 21.49
C SER A 549 -25.05 -25.69 22.51
N SER A 550 -23.74 -25.88 22.66
CA SER A 550 -22.89 -25.05 23.54
C SER A 550 -22.92 -23.58 23.09
N PRO A 551 -22.89 -22.59 23.99
CA PRO A 551 -22.84 -21.16 23.63
C PRO A 551 -21.72 -20.86 22.61
N PRO A 552 -21.88 -19.77 21.82
CA PRO A 552 -22.75 -18.62 22.06
C PRO A 552 -24.23 -18.80 21.64
N PHE A 553 -25.13 -18.05 22.29
CA PHE A 553 -26.48 -17.72 21.78
C PHE A 553 -26.38 -16.38 21.07
N VAL A 554 -26.86 -16.19 19.85
CA VAL A 554 -27.93 -16.85 19.07
C VAL A 554 -27.49 -18.15 18.35
N PRO A 555 -28.37 -19.14 18.05
CA PRO A 555 -27.97 -20.33 17.28
C PRO A 555 -27.29 -20.01 15.94
N THR A 556 -26.49 -20.95 15.43
CA THR A 556 -25.71 -20.75 14.20
C THR A 556 -26.61 -20.34 13.03
N ASN A 557 -26.25 -19.25 12.34
CA ASN A 557 -26.99 -18.64 11.21
C ASN A 557 -28.31 -17.93 11.57
N TRP A 558 -28.69 -17.85 12.84
CA TRP A 558 -29.78 -17.00 13.30
C TRP A 558 -29.26 -15.59 13.58
N THR A 559 -30.15 -14.61 13.58
CA THR A 559 -29.81 -13.22 13.86
C THR A 559 -30.77 -12.64 14.88
N THR A 560 -30.29 -11.84 15.81
CA THR A 560 -31.14 -10.96 16.61
C THR A 560 -31.30 -9.61 15.93
N TYR A 561 -32.46 -9.00 16.09
CA TYR A 561 -32.71 -7.62 15.70
C TYR A 561 -33.17 -6.89 16.95
N ASN A 562 -32.26 -6.12 17.54
CA ASN A 562 -32.58 -5.22 18.63
C ASN A 562 -32.94 -3.86 18.02
N VAL A 563 -34.20 -3.44 18.13
CA VAL A 563 -34.70 -2.23 17.47
C VAL A 563 -34.11 -0.97 18.10
N TYR A 564 -33.83 -1.00 19.41
CA TYR A 564 -33.44 0.17 20.20
C TYR A 564 -31.97 0.14 20.64
N ASN A 565 -31.26 -0.94 20.31
CA ASN A 565 -29.85 -1.19 20.62
C ASN A 565 -29.53 -1.08 22.13
N ASP A 566 -30.42 -1.62 22.95
CA ASP A 566 -30.28 -1.74 24.42
C ASP A 566 -29.71 -3.11 24.84
N SER A 567 -29.70 -3.38 26.15
CA SER A 567 -29.27 -4.67 26.71
C SER A 567 -30.37 -5.73 26.72
N LEU A 568 -31.59 -5.40 26.31
CA LEU A 568 -32.71 -6.32 26.35
C LEU A 568 -32.85 -7.06 25.02
N MET A 569 -32.66 -8.36 25.08
CA MET A 569 -32.72 -9.22 23.92
C MET A 569 -33.03 -10.65 24.34
N TRP A 570 -33.44 -11.46 23.36
CA TRP A 570 -33.48 -12.91 23.55
C TRP A 570 -32.11 -13.40 24.03
N LYS A 571 -32.11 -14.30 25.01
CA LYS A 571 -30.91 -14.92 25.58
C LYS A 571 -31.11 -16.40 25.83
N LEU A 572 -30.00 -17.13 25.97
CA LEU A 572 -30.04 -18.53 26.36
C LEU A 572 -30.27 -18.65 27.86
N GLN A 573 -31.29 -19.41 28.24
CA GLN A 573 -31.49 -19.86 29.60
C GLN A 573 -30.95 -21.28 29.76
N THR A 574 -30.16 -21.52 30.80
CA THR A 574 -29.68 -22.85 31.19
C THR A 574 -30.47 -23.39 32.38
N GLY A 575 -30.56 -24.71 32.53
CA GLY A 575 -31.29 -25.37 33.61
C GLY A 575 -32.76 -25.66 33.30
N ILE A 576 -33.27 -25.15 32.17
CA ILE A 576 -34.69 -25.18 31.79
C ILE A 576 -34.78 -25.39 30.28
N GLY A 577 -35.60 -26.34 29.84
CA GLY A 577 -35.93 -26.61 28.45
C GLY A 577 -37.37 -27.12 28.32
N GLY A 578 -37.87 -27.22 27.10
CA GLY A 578 -39.23 -27.62 26.76
C GLY A 578 -39.59 -28.96 27.41
N PHE A 579 -40.43 -28.90 28.44
CA PHE A 579 -40.84 -30.04 29.27
C PHE A 579 -39.71 -30.73 30.07
N THR A 580 -38.49 -30.17 30.12
CA THR A 580 -37.33 -30.76 30.78
C THR A 580 -36.63 -29.75 31.68
N VAL A 581 -36.49 -30.05 32.97
CA VAL A 581 -35.81 -29.17 33.94
C VAL A 581 -34.64 -29.92 34.54
N ASN A 582 -33.44 -29.72 33.99
CA ASN A 582 -32.18 -30.27 34.49
C ASN A 582 -31.00 -29.37 34.07
N ALA A 583 -29.83 -29.56 34.68
CA ALA A 583 -28.66 -28.71 34.47
C ALA A 583 -28.16 -28.63 33.00
N ALA A 584 -28.50 -29.62 32.17
CA ALA A 584 -28.13 -29.66 30.75
C ALA A 584 -29.18 -29.01 29.84
N ALA A 585 -30.43 -28.86 30.31
CA ALA A 585 -31.52 -28.32 29.52
C ALA A 585 -31.34 -26.82 29.27
N LYS A 586 -31.65 -26.41 28.03
CA LYS A 586 -31.55 -25.02 27.59
C LYS A 586 -32.79 -24.62 26.79
N CYS A 587 -33.12 -23.32 26.79
CA CYS A 587 -34.15 -22.72 25.94
C CYS A 587 -33.82 -21.25 25.65
N ALA A 588 -34.57 -20.63 24.73
CA ALA A 588 -34.53 -19.18 24.54
C ALA A 588 -35.44 -18.50 25.58
N MET A 589 -34.96 -17.42 26.18
CA MET A 589 -35.70 -16.63 27.16
C MET A 589 -35.60 -15.14 26.85
N PHE A 590 -36.69 -14.44 27.11
CA PHE A 590 -36.75 -12.99 27.12
C PHE A 590 -37.13 -12.51 28.53
N ASN A 591 -36.43 -11.52 29.07
CA ASN A 591 -36.46 -11.21 30.50
C ASN A 591 -37.25 -9.94 30.83
N ASP A 592 -38.56 -9.97 30.58
CA ASP A 592 -39.44 -8.82 30.87
C ASP A 592 -39.70 -8.58 32.37
N TYR A 593 -39.17 -9.45 33.24
CA TYR A 593 -39.38 -9.38 34.70
C TYR A 593 -38.37 -8.47 35.42
N GLU A 594 -37.09 -8.60 35.08
CA GLU A 594 -36.01 -7.80 35.70
C GLU A 594 -35.73 -6.51 34.92
N GLU A 595 -36.19 -6.42 33.68
CA GLU A 595 -35.83 -5.36 32.74
C GLU A 595 -37.11 -4.71 32.18
N ASP A 596 -37.25 -3.38 32.31
CA ASP A 596 -38.38 -2.63 31.76
C ASP A 596 -38.09 -2.21 30.32
N ALA A 597 -38.83 -2.80 29.39
CA ALA A 597 -38.80 -2.45 27.98
C ALA A 597 -40.20 -2.24 27.41
N THR A 598 -41.06 -1.63 28.22
CA THR A 598 -42.43 -1.32 27.82
C THR A 598 -42.46 -0.58 26.48
N GLY A 599 -42.96 -1.24 25.44
CA GLY A 599 -43.07 -0.68 24.08
C GLY A 599 -41.95 -1.09 23.11
N ASP A 600 -40.91 -1.77 23.59
CA ASP A 600 -39.82 -2.24 22.74
C ASP A 600 -40.16 -3.54 22.00
N ARG A 601 -39.45 -3.79 20.90
CA ARG A 601 -39.69 -4.90 20.00
C ARG A 601 -38.37 -5.52 19.59
N ASP A 602 -38.04 -6.64 20.22
CA ASP A 602 -36.82 -7.35 19.90
C ASP A 602 -37.12 -8.73 19.34
N GLU A 603 -36.35 -9.08 18.31
CA GLU A 603 -36.63 -10.24 17.50
C GLU A 603 -35.45 -11.20 17.51
N MET A 604 -35.75 -12.48 17.63
CA MET A 604 -34.85 -13.54 17.20
C MET A 604 -35.36 -14.08 15.86
N ARG A 605 -34.51 -14.05 14.83
CA ARG A 605 -34.86 -14.44 13.46
C ARG A 605 -34.13 -15.72 13.05
N THR A 606 -34.87 -16.66 12.46
CA THR A 606 -34.31 -17.89 11.90
C THR A 606 -33.41 -17.59 10.70
N PRO A 607 -32.58 -18.54 10.23
CA PRO A 607 -32.04 -18.51 8.89
C PRO A 607 -33.18 -18.54 7.86
N ARG A 608 -32.83 -18.36 6.59
CA ARG A 608 -33.77 -18.61 5.50
C ARG A 608 -33.86 -20.09 5.23
N TYR A 609 -35.07 -20.58 4.98
CA TYR A 609 -35.35 -21.95 4.62
C TYR A 609 -35.98 -22.02 3.23
N ASN A 610 -35.64 -23.08 2.49
CA ASN A 610 -36.12 -23.32 1.14
C ASN A 610 -37.40 -24.17 1.14
N PHE A 611 -38.50 -23.57 0.71
CA PHE A 611 -39.81 -24.22 0.57
C PHE A 611 -40.21 -24.38 -0.91
N SER A 612 -39.29 -24.21 -1.86
CA SER A 612 -39.59 -24.24 -3.31
C SER A 612 -40.32 -25.52 -3.75
N ASN A 613 -40.13 -26.63 -3.02
CA ASN A 613 -40.78 -27.92 -3.28
C ASN A 613 -41.71 -28.36 -2.13
N VAL A 614 -42.19 -27.42 -1.31
CA VAL A 614 -43.00 -27.70 -0.13
C VAL A 614 -44.40 -27.13 -0.31
N ALA A 615 -45.39 -28.02 -0.34
CA ALA A 615 -46.80 -27.69 -0.55
C ALA A 615 -47.61 -27.54 0.76
N ASN A 616 -47.16 -28.12 1.87
CA ASN A 616 -47.92 -28.18 3.13
C ASN A 616 -46.99 -28.04 4.33
N ALA A 617 -46.83 -26.85 4.89
CA ALA A 617 -45.90 -26.60 5.97
C ALA A 617 -46.56 -26.15 7.29
N LYS A 618 -45.97 -26.58 8.40
CA LYS A 618 -46.37 -26.20 9.75
C LYS A 618 -45.17 -25.69 10.54
N LEU A 619 -45.43 -24.67 11.36
CA LEU A 619 -44.55 -24.23 12.44
C LEU A 619 -45.06 -24.85 13.75
N ARG A 620 -44.13 -25.27 14.59
CA ARG A 620 -44.37 -25.75 15.95
C ARG A 620 -43.28 -25.21 16.88
N PHE A 621 -43.64 -24.83 18.09
CA PHE A 621 -42.68 -24.48 19.15
C PHE A 621 -43.31 -24.74 20.51
N ASP A 622 -42.46 -24.90 21.51
CA ASP A 622 -42.86 -24.97 22.91
C ASP A 622 -42.70 -23.59 23.55
N VAL A 623 -43.65 -23.23 24.40
CA VAL A 623 -43.67 -21.94 25.12
C VAL A 623 -44.00 -22.18 26.59
N ALA A 624 -43.42 -21.39 27.47
CA ALA A 624 -43.82 -21.28 28.86
C ALA A 624 -43.87 -19.81 29.28
N TYR A 625 -44.97 -19.41 29.90
CA TYR A 625 -45.20 -18.05 30.38
C TYR A 625 -46.27 -18.06 31.47
N LYS A 626 -46.13 -17.20 32.48
CA LYS A 626 -47.19 -16.86 33.43
C LYS A 626 -47.40 -15.36 33.43
N GLN A 627 -48.63 -14.91 33.66
CA GLN A 627 -48.89 -13.48 33.78
C GLN A 627 -48.36 -12.96 35.13
N TYR A 628 -47.73 -11.79 35.11
CA TYR A 628 -47.33 -11.09 36.33
C TYR A 628 -48.55 -10.77 37.21
N ASP A 629 -48.36 -10.71 38.53
CA ASP A 629 -49.41 -10.33 39.46
C ASP A 629 -49.79 -8.85 39.30
N VAL A 630 -50.90 -8.66 38.60
CA VAL A 630 -51.48 -7.35 38.31
C VAL A 630 -52.26 -6.74 39.49
N THR A 631 -52.44 -7.44 40.62
CA THR A 631 -53.27 -6.92 41.74
C THR A 631 -52.64 -5.74 42.50
N ALA A 632 -51.39 -5.38 42.22
CA ALA A 632 -50.70 -4.28 42.90
C ALA A 632 -50.82 -2.90 42.22
N ASN A 633 -51.00 -2.76 40.89
CA ASN A 633 -51.01 -1.45 40.19
C ASN A 633 -51.48 -1.52 38.71
N ILE A 634 -52.77 -1.77 38.41
CA ILE A 634 -53.28 -1.70 37.02
C ILE A 634 -53.78 -0.28 36.69
N THR A 635 -53.20 0.35 35.66
CA THR A 635 -53.86 1.45 34.93
C THR A 635 -54.31 0.95 33.56
N PRO A 636 -55.36 1.53 32.94
CA PRO A 636 -55.80 1.16 31.58
C PRO A 636 -54.70 1.27 30.50
N GLN A 637 -53.62 1.99 30.80
CA GLN A 637 -52.47 2.23 29.91
C GLN A 637 -51.33 1.21 30.06
N ASN A 638 -51.35 0.34 31.07
CA ASN A 638 -50.29 -0.66 31.27
C ASN A 638 -50.83 -2.02 31.75
N PRO A 639 -51.44 -2.82 30.87
CA PRO A 639 -51.66 -4.23 31.17
C PRO A 639 -50.30 -4.93 31.06
N TYR A 640 -49.71 -5.34 32.19
CA TYR A 640 -48.54 -6.23 32.28
C TYR A 640 -48.80 -7.56 31.55
N SER A 641 -48.73 -7.51 30.22
CA SER A 641 -49.19 -8.51 29.29
C SER A 641 -48.15 -8.60 28.17
N ASP A 642 -47.00 -9.16 28.53
CA ASP A 642 -45.98 -9.52 27.56
C ASP A 642 -46.61 -10.42 26.49
N THR A 643 -46.22 -10.17 25.25
CA THR A 643 -46.87 -10.77 24.08
C THR A 643 -45.82 -11.39 23.19
N LEU A 644 -46.01 -12.68 22.90
CA LEU A 644 -45.23 -13.38 21.88
C LEU A 644 -45.91 -13.20 20.54
N GLU A 645 -45.18 -12.65 19.57
CA GLU A 645 -45.58 -12.59 18.18
C GLU A 645 -44.61 -13.43 17.33
N VAL A 646 -45.15 -14.18 16.36
CA VAL A 646 -44.32 -14.79 15.31
C VAL A 646 -44.70 -14.18 13.97
N ARG A 647 -43.70 -13.72 13.21
CA ARG A 647 -43.85 -13.15 11.86
C ARG A 647 -43.08 -13.99 10.85
N LEU A 648 -43.55 -13.99 9.60
CA LEU A 648 -42.97 -14.72 8.49
C LEU A 648 -42.56 -13.75 7.38
N SER A 649 -41.33 -13.88 6.89
CA SER A 649 -40.82 -13.14 5.73
C SER A 649 -40.48 -14.10 4.59
N THR A 650 -40.77 -13.69 3.36
CA THR A 650 -40.37 -14.38 2.12
C THR A 650 -39.33 -13.59 1.32
N ASN A 651 -38.93 -12.40 1.82
CA ASN A 651 -38.04 -11.46 1.17
C ASN A 651 -36.89 -11.03 2.09
N CYS A 652 -36.28 -12.02 2.76
CA CYS A 652 -35.09 -11.81 3.56
C CYS A 652 -35.25 -10.85 4.75
N GLY A 653 -36.45 -10.80 5.34
CA GLY A 653 -36.74 -9.94 6.49
C GLY A 653 -37.06 -8.49 6.13
N ALA A 654 -37.04 -8.10 4.83
CA ALA A 654 -37.38 -6.74 4.42
C ALA A 654 -38.84 -6.38 4.75
N THR A 655 -39.75 -7.33 4.58
CA THR A 655 -41.13 -7.24 5.11
C THR A 655 -41.52 -8.57 5.74
N SER A 656 -42.40 -8.53 6.74
CA SER A 656 -42.92 -9.73 7.39
C SER A 656 -44.41 -9.64 7.71
N THR A 657 -45.09 -10.77 7.62
CA THR A 657 -46.51 -10.94 7.93
C THR A 657 -46.65 -11.64 9.28
N GLN A 658 -47.48 -11.10 10.15
CA GLN A 658 -47.80 -11.71 11.44
C GLN A 658 -48.57 -13.02 11.23
N ILE A 659 -48.08 -14.12 11.80
CA ILE A 659 -48.70 -15.45 11.71
C ILE A 659 -49.19 -15.95 13.07
N TYR A 660 -48.63 -15.44 14.17
CA TYR A 660 -48.98 -15.79 15.56
C TYR A 660 -48.96 -14.54 16.43
N ILE A 661 -49.92 -14.40 17.35
CA ILE A 661 -49.85 -13.45 18.46
C ILE A 661 -50.65 -13.96 19.66
N LYS A 662 -50.03 -14.01 20.83
CA LYS A 662 -50.73 -14.25 22.10
C LYS A 662 -50.05 -13.46 23.20
N GLY A 663 -50.83 -12.81 24.05
CA GLY A 663 -50.35 -12.07 25.22
C GLY A 663 -51.16 -12.39 26.48
N GLY A 664 -50.62 -12.03 27.64
CA GLY A 664 -51.33 -12.09 28.92
C GLY A 664 -51.90 -13.49 29.22
N GLN A 665 -53.16 -13.56 29.64
CA GLN A 665 -53.82 -14.84 29.94
C GLN A 665 -53.88 -15.81 28.75
N THR A 666 -53.91 -15.28 27.51
CA THR A 666 -53.97 -16.12 26.31
C THR A 666 -52.62 -16.77 26.02
N LEU A 667 -51.52 -16.09 26.35
CA LEU A 667 -50.18 -16.67 26.27
C LEU A 667 -49.92 -17.64 27.43
N SER A 668 -50.41 -17.30 28.63
CA SER A 668 -50.17 -18.05 29.88
C SER A 668 -50.35 -19.55 29.71
N THR A 669 -49.37 -20.31 30.19
CA THR A 669 -49.36 -21.77 30.17
C THR A 669 -49.87 -22.39 31.47
N SER A 670 -50.09 -21.57 32.50
CA SER A 670 -50.87 -21.89 33.69
C SER A 670 -52.00 -20.86 33.87
N PRO A 671 -53.08 -20.94 33.07
CA PRO A 671 -54.14 -19.94 33.07
C PRO A 671 -54.77 -19.73 34.45
N GLY A 672 -55.07 -18.47 34.80
CA GLY A 672 -55.67 -18.10 36.09
C GLY A 672 -54.71 -18.04 37.28
N THR A 673 -53.45 -18.44 37.13
CA THR A 673 -52.40 -18.27 38.15
C THR A 673 -51.54 -17.07 37.82
N ILE A 674 -51.58 -16.04 38.67
CA ILE A 674 -50.70 -14.86 38.60
C ILE A 674 -49.56 -15.01 39.61
N GLN A 675 -48.40 -14.41 39.33
CA GLN A 675 -47.23 -14.51 40.22
C GLN A 675 -46.45 -13.18 40.24
N ALA A 676 -46.09 -12.71 41.45
CA ALA A 676 -45.29 -11.49 41.65
C ALA A 676 -43.77 -11.74 41.61
N SER A 677 -43.31 -12.97 41.90
CA SER A 677 -41.89 -13.36 41.79
C SER A 677 -41.55 -13.86 40.38
N ARG A 678 -40.26 -13.84 40.02
CA ARG A 678 -39.78 -14.28 38.69
C ARG A 678 -40.27 -15.69 38.34
N PHE A 679 -40.99 -15.81 37.23
CA PHE A 679 -41.46 -17.09 36.73
C PHE A 679 -40.28 -17.91 36.19
N THR A 680 -40.16 -19.12 36.71
CA THR A 680 -39.17 -20.13 36.29
C THR A 680 -39.94 -21.42 35.99
N PRO A 681 -40.07 -21.84 34.72
CA PRO A 681 -40.97 -22.93 34.34
C PRO A 681 -40.61 -24.28 34.96
N ALA A 682 -41.60 -24.97 35.54
CA ALA A 682 -41.52 -26.41 35.79
C ALA A 682 -41.86 -27.21 34.53
N ALA A 683 -41.47 -28.49 34.48
CA ALA A 683 -41.69 -29.36 33.32
C ALA A 683 -43.17 -29.43 32.85
N GLY A 684 -44.12 -29.38 33.78
CA GLY A 684 -45.56 -29.40 33.49
C GLY A 684 -46.17 -28.06 33.06
N GLU A 685 -45.40 -26.98 33.05
CA GLU A 685 -45.87 -25.61 32.77
C GLU A 685 -45.53 -25.14 31.35
N TRP A 686 -45.14 -26.08 30.48
CA TRP A 686 -44.90 -25.84 29.06
C TRP A 686 -46.12 -26.22 28.22
N ARG A 687 -46.34 -25.50 27.12
CA ARG A 687 -47.34 -25.83 26.10
C ARG A 687 -46.68 -25.87 24.73
N THR A 688 -47.03 -26.84 23.91
CA THR A 688 -46.72 -26.81 22.48
C THR A 688 -47.79 -26.03 21.73
N ASP A 689 -47.38 -24.99 21.00
CA ASP A 689 -48.21 -24.32 20.02
C ASP A 689 -47.83 -24.75 18.59
N SER A 690 -48.83 -24.84 17.69
CA SER A 690 -48.61 -25.22 16.29
C SER A 690 -49.61 -24.55 15.36
N MET A 691 -49.15 -24.23 14.15
CA MET A 691 -49.96 -23.57 13.12
C MET A 691 -49.50 -23.91 11.70
N SER A 692 -50.43 -23.83 10.75
CA SER A 692 -50.10 -23.90 9.33
C SER A 692 -49.49 -22.58 8.89
N ILE A 693 -48.37 -22.66 8.17
CA ILE A 693 -47.73 -21.51 7.50
C ILE A 693 -47.82 -21.62 5.97
N THR A 694 -48.58 -22.60 5.49
CA THR A 694 -48.63 -23.02 4.08
C THR A 694 -48.99 -21.87 3.14
N SER A 695 -49.97 -21.04 3.48
CA SER A 695 -50.44 -19.95 2.62
C SER A 695 -49.38 -18.90 2.30
N LEU A 696 -48.35 -18.77 3.15
CA LEU A 696 -47.26 -17.81 2.98
C LEU A 696 -45.94 -18.47 2.58
N ALA A 697 -45.69 -19.68 3.05
CA ALA A 697 -44.40 -20.35 2.89
C ALA A 697 -44.34 -21.27 1.67
N ALA A 698 -45.47 -21.81 1.18
CA ALA A 698 -45.46 -22.81 0.13
C ALA A 698 -44.80 -22.29 -1.15
N PHE A 699 -43.91 -23.11 -1.72
CA PHE A 699 -43.17 -22.81 -2.94
C PHE A 699 -42.26 -21.58 -2.87
N GLN A 700 -41.95 -21.08 -1.67
CA GLN A 700 -41.09 -19.90 -1.49
C GLN A 700 -39.62 -20.29 -1.23
N PRO A 701 -38.64 -19.67 -1.91
CA PRO A 701 -37.23 -20.03 -1.74
C PRO A 701 -36.56 -19.40 -0.51
N ASN A 702 -37.14 -18.36 0.10
CA ASN A 702 -36.49 -17.54 1.13
C ASN A 702 -37.37 -17.28 2.36
N VAL A 703 -37.85 -18.34 3.02
CA VAL A 703 -38.75 -18.20 4.17
C VAL A 703 -37.97 -18.04 5.47
N MET A 704 -38.29 -17.02 6.25
CA MET A 704 -37.68 -16.72 7.56
C MET A 704 -38.78 -16.49 8.60
N MET A 705 -38.58 -16.98 9.83
CA MET A 705 -39.47 -16.70 10.97
C MET A 705 -38.82 -15.73 11.93
N HIS A 706 -39.62 -14.83 12.48
CA HIS A 706 -39.20 -13.81 13.44
C HIS A 706 -40.00 -14.07 14.72
N PHE A 707 -39.33 -14.42 15.81
CA PHE A 707 -39.91 -14.52 17.15
C PHE A 707 -39.72 -13.18 17.84
N VAL A 708 -40.81 -12.45 17.99
CA VAL A 708 -40.83 -11.06 18.45
C VAL A 708 -41.39 -11.02 19.86
N ASN A 709 -40.64 -10.43 20.78
CA ASN A 709 -41.18 -10.04 22.07
C ASN A 709 -41.82 -8.65 21.98
N ARG A 710 -42.92 -8.46 22.68
CA ARG A 710 -43.54 -7.14 22.91
C ARG A 710 -43.73 -7.00 24.42
N ALA A 711 -42.74 -6.36 25.04
CA ALA A 711 -42.64 -6.24 26.48
C ALA A 711 -43.61 -5.19 27.04
N HIS A 712 -44.16 -5.49 28.22
CA HIS A 712 -44.92 -4.55 29.05
C HIS A 712 -44.55 -4.74 30.54
N TYR A 713 -43.26 -4.98 30.82
CA TYR A 713 -42.67 -5.14 32.17
C TYR A 713 -43.35 -6.20 33.06
N GLY A 714 -43.58 -7.41 32.53
CA GLY A 714 -44.28 -8.48 33.24
C GLY A 714 -43.37 -9.64 33.70
N GLN A 715 -43.46 -10.78 33.02
CA GLN A 715 -42.79 -12.02 33.40
C GLN A 715 -41.85 -12.50 32.32
N ALA A 716 -40.78 -13.20 32.73
CA ALA A 716 -39.89 -13.84 31.76
C ALA A 716 -40.66 -14.85 30.89
N MET A 717 -40.38 -14.81 29.60
CA MET A 717 -41.00 -15.67 28.59
C MET A 717 -39.97 -16.65 28.04
N TYR A 718 -40.39 -17.90 27.86
CA TYR A 718 -39.50 -18.98 27.43
C TYR A 718 -40.04 -19.64 26.16
N VAL A 719 -39.16 -19.88 25.19
CA VAL A 719 -39.46 -20.56 23.91
C VAL A 719 -38.42 -21.64 23.68
N ASP A 720 -38.87 -22.83 23.28
CA ASP A 720 -38.00 -23.96 22.96
C ASP A 720 -38.58 -24.80 21.79
N ASN A 721 -37.81 -25.77 21.30
CA ASN A 721 -38.23 -26.77 20.31
C ASN A 721 -38.93 -26.14 19.08
N ILE A 722 -38.31 -25.14 18.47
CA ILE A 722 -38.79 -24.49 17.25
C ILE A 722 -38.56 -25.45 16.08
N ASN A 723 -39.66 -25.86 15.45
CA ASN A 723 -39.68 -26.83 14.38
C ASN A 723 -40.49 -26.34 13.18
N ILE A 724 -39.95 -26.53 11.97
CA ILE A 724 -40.71 -26.38 10.72
C ILE A 724 -40.62 -27.68 9.94
N PHE A 725 -41.79 -28.22 9.59
CA PHE A 725 -41.91 -29.48 8.88
C PHE A 725 -43.06 -29.46 7.86
N TYR A 726 -43.06 -30.43 6.94
CA TYR A 726 -44.09 -30.56 5.90
C TYR A 726 -44.59 -32.00 5.72
N LEU A 727 -45.83 -32.14 5.26
CA LEU A 727 -46.52 -33.42 5.06
C LEU A 727 -45.98 -34.16 3.82
N HIS A 728 -44.79 -34.74 3.94
CA HIS A 728 -44.33 -35.90 3.17
C HIS A 728 -43.18 -36.68 3.86
N GLN A 729 -42.68 -36.21 5.00
CA GLN A 729 -41.89 -37.00 5.94
C GLN A 729 -42.60 -36.97 7.29
N GLN A 730 -42.92 -38.15 7.84
CA GLN A 730 -43.25 -38.24 9.25
C GLN A 730 -42.06 -37.69 10.05
N CYS A 731 -42.36 -36.84 11.02
CA CYS A 731 -41.42 -36.43 12.07
C CYS A 731 -40.68 -37.69 12.54
N PRO A 732 -39.34 -37.71 12.66
CA PRO A 732 -38.72 -38.67 13.54
C PRO A 732 -39.23 -38.32 14.95
N PHE A 733 -40.31 -38.99 15.36
CA PHE A 733 -40.56 -39.22 16.77
C PHE A 733 -39.29 -39.86 17.34
N GLN A 734 -38.95 -39.50 18.58
CA GLN A 734 -37.75 -39.88 19.37
C GLN A 734 -36.65 -38.81 19.22
N ILE A 735 -36.42 -37.93 20.21
CA ILE A 735 -36.02 -38.29 21.57
C ILE A 735 -36.93 -37.57 22.60
N ARG A 736 -37.85 -38.32 23.20
CA ARG A 736 -38.20 -38.10 24.60
C ARG A 736 -37.20 -38.91 25.42
N ARG A 737 -36.42 -38.24 26.26
CA ARG A 737 -35.92 -38.80 27.52
C ARG A 737 -36.05 -37.74 28.58
#